data_AF-A0A317KL42-F1
#
_entry.id   AF-A0A317KL42-F1
#
_cell.length_a   1.000
_cell.length_b   1.000
_cell.length_c   1.000
_cell.angle_alpha   90.00
_cell.angle_beta   90.00
_cell.angle_gamma   90.00
#
_symmetry.space_group_name_H-M   'P 1'
#
loop_
_entity.id
_entity.type
_entity.pdbx_description
1 polymer ?
#
loop_
_entity_poly.entity_id
_entity_poly.type
_entity_poly.pdbx_seq_one_letter_code
_entity_poly.pdbx_strand_id
1 'polypeptide(L)'
;MPTPSLGAPVGRRRAGHPVPGSAVRPGGPWQSEGVTDKGPKVAAGRIQLVGESSAVSRLELFLDLIFVFAFITVTAMAAADLTVVNLLHAGLLLVLIWTCWISYAWLGNAVRVDRGVMPVVMFGLAAVVLVMGADLPEAYADKPGGLPGPLVLVVCYLVIRVGTLLVLTTVAWSDPAERRGHLRLWLPLLAGAPVLLAAALLPQPLGEGSESGEWARFGLLLMALLIDHGGAMAMRLTRWSISSVKHWTERFHLIILVAFGEVIISAGMGQGVGTATPVSWGVVGGAVLSMLLVGVLWWTYFDIARFGAEDALERASGPARALLARDAYTFLHLPMIAGLILLSLGLKHTFNGLAFESVQHESGLGLFALYGGVALYLVGLIAFERRAMGLLGRGPITGVVLVLVLAPVAAHLPVVFGLGLLAAAVVSLVLLDRTVFRVRHRALHGAIEPVTERFSGVTPKELFLDLVYVFAFIQVTELMTAVPNARGLFEGVVVLALLWWSWSCYAWLGSAFRAENAVARMMLLGAAASILVIAITVPVVFADVPGGLSGPVVFVTAYGVLRALNLGAFWMITRHDRVFRGQLVRLAVPAAVVLALLYAAAAVPPASADPEAFQPVRTTLWVVAIVIDFGSGYLLNARHWLVRSAEHWADRFGLIILVALGGAIVSTGLSVTNRAVSTMMILATVLGLVLIAALWWAYFDVDATMGQRRVQSLSDGQRSRLALEAYTYAHLVMITGIVLVALGLRKTVAEVERFHGPVGWDMPLLTLYGGVILFLLGDKLFWWRITQRLRPLRVVAILTLIALTPVCTRVSRLAGLAVLAATLTAFALAEAISTRQVRRAIREPLVPESATPPHPRRH
;
A
#
# COMPACT_ATOMS: atom_id res chain seq x y z
N MET A 1 5.51 70.64 8.82
CA MET A 1 4.25 71.12 9.45
C MET A 1 3.30 69.93 9.56
N PRO A 2 2.55 69.77 10.66
CA PRO A 2 3.08 69.71 12.03
C PRO A 2 2.65 68.43 12.80
N THR A 3 3.34 68.14 13.90
CA THR A 3 2.93 67.21 14.97
C THR A 3 1.93 67.85 15.94
N PRO A 4 1.26 67.08 16.82
CA PRO A 4 1.68 66.95 18.24
C PRO A 4 1.61 65.48 18.76
N SER A 5 2.35 64.92 19.75
CA SER A 5 2.98 65.38 21.02
C SER A 5 1.99 65.56 22.20
N LEU A 6 2.09 64.95 23.39
CA LEU A 6 3.14 64.24 24.19
C LEU A 6 2.49 63.03 24.98
N GLY A 7 3.14 62.25 25.87
CA GLY A 7 4.50 62.26 26.46
C GLY A 7 4.81 61.06 27.39
N ALA A 8 5.99 61.07 28.01
CA ALA A 8 6.47 60.08 29.00
C ALA A 8 6.34 60.60 30.46
N PRO A 9 6.70 59.83 31.51
CA PRO A 9 8.10 59.89 31.97
C PRO A 9 8.71 58.57 32.52
N VAL A 10 10.00 58.64 32.87
CA VAL A 10 10.90 57.54 33.28
C VAL A 10 11.13 57.49 34.80
N GLY A 11 11.32 56.29 35.37
CA GLY A 11 11.88 56.09 36.72
C GLY A 11 13.31 55.48 36.69
N ARG A 12 14.25 56.06 37.48
CA ARG A 12 15.67 55.65 37.58
C ARG A 12 16.04 55.04 38.94
N ARG A 13 17.04 54.14 38.97
CA ARG A 13 18.19 53.98 39.94
C ARG A 13 19.01 52.73 39.51
N ARG A 14 20.31 52.78 39.15
CA ARG A 14 21.57 52.85 39.97
C ARG A 14 21.70 51.76 41.05
N ALA A 15 22.85 51.13 41.36
CA ALA A 15 24.19 50.90 40.74
C ALA A 15 25.06 50.05 41.72
N GLY A 16 26.12 49.32 41.30
CA GLY A 16 27.18 48.80 42.21
C GLY A 16 27.86 47.45 41.88
N HIS A 17 29.20 47.36 42.01
CA HIS A 17 30.10 46.18 41.81
C HIS A 17 30.49 45.49 43.17
N PRO A 18 31.48 44.55 43.32
CA PRO A 18 32.26 43.66 42.41
C PRO A 18 32.37 42.14 42.84
N VAL A 19 33.22 41.40 42.12
CA VAL A 19 33.68 39.96 42.16
C VAL A 19 34.63 39.66 43.37
N PRO A 20 34.66 38.46 44.03
CA PRO A 20 35.44 37.27 43.59
C PRO A 20 34.87 35.87 43.94
N GLY A 21 35.49 34.81 43.39
CA GLY A 21 34.91 33.45 43.35
C GLY A 21 35.44 32.43 44.35
N SER A 22 34.83 31.24 44.39
CA SER A 22 35.41 29.98 44.88
C SER A 22 34.56 28.75 44.52
N ALA A 23 35.19 27.57 44.57
CA ALA A 23 34.59 26.22 44.64
C ALA A 23 33.66 25.74 43.50
N VAL A 24 34.24 24.99 42.55
CA VAL A 24 33.52 23.96 41.79
C VAL A 24 32.99 22.89 42.75
N ARG A 25 31.69 22.57 42.68
CA ARG A 25 31.10 21.34 43.25
C ARG A 25 30.27 20.63 42.18
N PRO A 26 30.41 19.30 41.99
CA PRO A 26 29.59 18.54 41.07
C PRO A 26 28.27 18.10 41.74
N GLY A 27 27.14 18.24 41.03
CA GLY A 27 25.88 17.63 41.45
C GLY A 27 24.63 18.42 41.03
N GLY A 28 23.74 17.78 40.25
CA GLY A 28 22.44 18.33 39.87
C GLY A 28 22.06 17.98 38.43
N PRO A 29 21.25 16.93 38.18
CA PRO A 29 20.68 16.71 36.86
C PRO A 29 19.67 17.82 36.55
N TRP A 30 19.73 18.34 35.34
CA TRP A 30 18.77 19.33 34.84
C TRP A 30 17.36 18.76 34.88
N GLN A 31 16.52 19.29 35.77
CA GLN A 31 15.08 19.04 35.73
C GLN A 31 14.49 19.80 34.54
N SER A 32 14.43 19.14 33.39
CA SER A 32 13.48 19.51 32.34
C SER A 32 12.07 19.36 32.91
N GLU A 33 11.24 20.40 32.78
CA GLU A 33 9.83 20.32 33.18
C GLU A 33 9.16 19.11 32.50
N GLY A 34 8.55 18.26 33.33
CA GLY A 34 8.22 16.90 32.91
C GLY A 34 7.05 16.84 31.95
N VAL A 35 7.33 16.55 30.68
CA VAL A 35 6.45 15.68 29.89
C VAL A 35 6.43 14.34 30.62
N THR A 36 5.45 14.14 31.50
CA THR A 36 5.24 12.83 32.14
C THR A 36 4.71 11.86 31.11
N ASP A 37 5.62 11.23 30.36
CA ASP A 37 5.32 10.03 29.58
C ASP A 37 4.98 8.89 30.56
N LYS A 38 3.74 8.92 31.04
CA LYS A 38 3.19 7.90 31.93
C LYS A 38 3.22 6.60 31.15
N GLY A 39 4.10 5.68 31.59
CA GLY A 39 4.32 4.39 30.95
C GLY A 39 3.02 3.68 30.56
N PRO A 40 3.05 2.87 29.49
CA PRO A 40 1.87 2.50 28.72
C PRO A 40 0.75 1.95 29.62
N LYS A 41 -0.40 2.64 29.62
CA LYS A 41 -1.60 2.20 30.33
C LYS A 41 -1.97 0.81 29.83
N VAL A 42 -1.92 -0.18 30.73
CA VAL A 42 -2.31 -1.56 30.47
C VAL A 42 -3.77 -1.69 30.89
N ALA A 43 -4.65 -1.91 29.91
CA ALA A 43 -6.03 -2.35 30.19
C ALA A 43 -6.03 -3.85 30.50
N ALA A 44 -7.10 -4.34 31.12
CA ALA A 44 -7.19 -5.72 31.62
C ALA A 44 -6.74 -6.76 30.57
N GLY A 45 -5.90 -7.73 30.98
CA GLY A 45 -5.55 -8.88 30.13
C GLY A 45 -4.39 -8.68 29.12
N ARG A 46 -3.32 -7.98 29.50
CA ARG A 46 -2.10 -7.74 28.67
C ARG A 46 -2.31 -6.85 27.43
N ILE A 47 -3.48 -6.25 27.27
CA ILE A 47 -3.80 -5.31 26.18
C ILE A 47 -3.23 -3.92 26.55
N GLN A 48 -2.58 -3.25 25.59
CA GLN A 48 -1.94 -1.95 25.81
C GLN A 48 -2.71 -0.85 25.08
N LEU A 49 -2.98 0.26 25.74
CA LEU A 49 -3.64 1.42 25.13
C LEU A 49 -2.67 2.22 24.26
N VAL A 50 -3.23 2.92 23.28
CA VAL A 50 -2.52 3.89 22.43
C VAL A 50 -2.17 5.16 23.24
N GLY A 51 -0.94 5.64 23.10
CA GLY A 51 -0.51 6.94 23.64
C GLY A 51 -0.69 8.05 22.61
N GLU A 52 -0.77 9.30 23.06
CA GLU A 52 -1.19 10.46 22.23
C GLU A 52 -0.33 10.69 20.97
N SER A 53 0.96 10.35 21.04
CA SER A 53 1.94 10.50 19.95
C SER A 53 2.21 9.22 19.13
N SER A 54 1.40 8.16 19.29
CA SER A 54 1.60 6.89 18.58
C SER A 54 1.38 7.06 17.07
N ALA A 55 2.24 6.45 16.26
CA ALA A 55 2.05 6.30 14.81
C ALA A 55 1.31 4.99 14.49
N VAL A 56 0.81 4.86 13.25
CA VAL A 56 0.23 3.61 12.74
C VAL A 56 1.28 2.49 12.71
N SER A 57 0.91 1.30 13.19
CA SER A 57 1.84 0.17 13.26
C SER A 57 1.97 -0.55 11.90
N ARG A 58 3.12 -1.20 11.69
CA ARG A 58 3.38 -2.01 10.47
C ARG A 58 2.39 -3.18 10.30
N LEU A 59 1.73 -3.60 11.38
CA LEU A 59 0.67 -4.62 11.33
C LEU A 59 -0.62 -4.04 10.74
N GLU A 60 -0.97 -2.81 11.11
CA GLU A 60 -2.15 -2.13 10.56
C GLU A 60 -1.98 -1.82 9.07
N LEU A 61 -0.77 -1.40 8.67
CA LEU A 61 -0.40 -1.26 7.25
C LEU A 61 -0.56 -2.57 6.47
N PHE A 62 -0.10 -3.68 7.04
CA PHE A 62 -0.26 -5.01 6.42
C PHE A 62 -1.74 -5.36 6.23
N LEU A 63 -2.59 -5.01 7.21
CA LEU A 63 -3.99 -5.41 7.22
C LEU A 63 -4.88 -4.53 6.32
N ASP A 64 -4.47 -3.29 6.03
CA ASP A 64 -5.08 -2.50 4.95
C ASP A 64 -4.91 -3.16 3.57
N LEU A 65 -3.85 -3.94 3.35
CA LEU A 65 -3.60 -4.63 2.07
C LEU A 65 -4.65 -5.71 1.77
N ILE A 66 -5.34 -6.23 2.79
CA ILE A 66 -6.46 -7.16 2.62
C ILE A 66 -7.72 -6.39 2.16
N PHE A 67 -7.90 -5.15 2.61
CA PHE A 67 -8.97 -4.28 2.12
C PHE A 67 -8.73 -3.83 0.66
N VAL A 68 -7.46 -3.72 0.21
CA VAL A 68 -7.15 -3.54 -1.23
C VAL A 68 -7.80 -4.67 -2.04
N PHE A 69 -7.63 -5.94 -1.63
CA PHE A 69 -8.22 -7.07 -2.33
C PHE A 69 -9.75 -7.02 -2.34
N ALA A 70 -10.39 -6.67 -1.21
CA ALA A 70 -11.84 -6.49 -1.17
C ALA A 70 -12.33 -5.40 -2.16
N PHE A 71 -11.59 -4.29 -2.28
CA PHE A 71 -11.88 -3.25 -3.28
C PHE A 71 -11.68 -3.73 -4.73
N ILE A 72 -10.58 -4.44 -5.03
CA ILE A 72 -10.34 -5.09 -6.33
C ILE A 72 -11.54 -5.97 -6.70
N THR A 73 -12.04 -6.79 -5.77
CA THR A 73 -13.17 -7.68 -6.03
C THR A 73 -14.48 -6.92 -6.29
N VAL A 74 -14.76 -5.84 -5.55
CA VAL A 74 -15.95 -4.98 -5.82
C VAL A 74 -15.87 -4.38 -7.24
N THR A 75 -14.72 -3.80 -7.62
CA THR A 75 -14.52 -3.27 -8.98
C THR A 75 -14.65 -4.38 -10.02
N ALA A 76 -14.06 -5.55 -9.77
CA ALA A 76 -14.08 -6.67 -10.72
C ALA A 76 -15.49 -7.24 -10.94
N MET A 77 -16.29 -7.35 -9.88
CA MET A 77 -17.71 -7.75 -9.95
C MET A 77 -18.52 -6.74 -10.78
N ALA A 78 -18.40 -5.44 -10.49
CA ALA A 78 -19.09 -4.38 -11.24
C ALA A 78 -18.62 -4.26 -12.71
N ALA A 79 -17.38 -4.66 -13.01
CA ALA A 79 -16.81 -4.64 -14.36
C ALA A 79 -17.18 -5.87 -15.21
N ALA A 80 -17.65 -6.96 -14.60
CA ALA A 80 -18.01 -8.19 -15.31
C ALA A 80 -19.30 -8.01 -16.12
N ASP A 81 -20.27 -7.28 -15.57
CA ASP A 81 -21.47 -6.84 -16.27
C ASP A 81 -21.86 -5.43 -15.79
N LEU A 82 -21.62 -4.42 -16.62
CA LEU A 82 -21.75 -3.01 -16.24
C LEU A 82 -23.20 -2.53 -16.40
N THR A 83 -24.02 -2.80 -15.38
CA THR A 83 -25.41 -2.34 -15.29
C THR A 83 -25.61 -1.38 -14.10
N VAL A 84 -26.70 -0.59 -14.13
CA VAL A 84 -27.09 0.26 -13.00
C VAL A 84 -27.35 -0.56 -11.73
N VAL A 85 -27.90 -1.77 -11.88
CA VAL A 85 -28.14 -2.70 -10.76
C VAL A 85 -26.82 -3.14 -10.14
N ASN A 86 -25.85 -3.58 -10.96
CA ASN A 86 -24.55 -4.01 -10.46
C ASN A 86 -23.73 -2.86 -9.85
N LEU A 87 -23.88 -1.62 -10.36
CA LEU A 87 -23.33 -0.42 -9.71
C LEU A 87 -23.93 -0.17 -8.32
N LEU A 88 -25.24 -0.35 -8.14
CA LEU A 88 -25.90 -0.22 -6.84
C LEU A 88 -25.47 -1.36 -5.89
N HIS A 89 -25.44 -2.60 -6.37
CA HIS A 89 -24.97 -3.77 -5.63
C HIS A 89 -23.53 -3.59 -5.13
N ALA A 90 -22.61 -3.17 -6.02
CA ALA A 90 -21.21 -2.88 -5.70
C ALA A 90 -21.07 -1.71 -4.73
N GLY A 91 -21.86 -0.64 -4.91
CA GLY A 91 -21.90 0.50 -3.99
C GLY A 91 -22.31 0.09 -2.57
N LEU A 92 -23.30 -0.79 -2.43
CA LEU A 92 -23.75 -1.28 -1.13
C LEU A 92 -22.68 -2.15 -0.44
N LEU A 93 -22.03 -3.05 -1.20
CA LEU A 93 -20.92 -3.86 -0.68
C LEU A 93 -19.72 -3.00 -0.28
N LEU A 94 -19.42 -1.92 -1.01
CA LEU A 94 -18.38 -0.97 -0.64
C LEU A 94 -18.67 -0.29 0.71
N VAL A 95 -19.91 0.12 0.98
CA VAL A 95 -20.31 0.67 2.29
C VAL A 95 -20.18 -0.38 3.39
N LEU A 96 -20.50 -1.64 3.11
CA LEU A 96 -20.37 -2.75 4.05
C LEU A 96 -18.90 -3.04 4.40
N ILE A 97 -18.01 -3.10 3.40
CA ILE A 97 -16.54 -3.23 3.58
C ILE A 97 -15.96 -2.02 4.33
N TRP A 98 -16.39 -0.80 3.98
CA TRP A 98 -16.01 0.42 4.70
C TRP A 98 -16.39 0.35 6.19
N THR A 99 -17.54 -0.26 6.50
CA THR A 99 -18.02 -0.44 7.88
C THR A 99 -17.22 -1.47 8.67
N CYS A 100 -16.62 -2.47 8.00
CA CYS A 100 -15.57 -3.32 8.58
C CYS A 100 -14.26 -2.57 8.81
N TRP A 101 -13.80 -1.79 7.82
CA TRP A 101 -12.55 -1.05 7.92
C TRP A 101 -12.59 0.04 9.01
N ILE A 102 -13.71 0.75 9.16
CA ILE A 102 -13.84 1.79 10.19
C ILE A 102 -13.84 1.20 11.61
N SER A 103 -14.46 0.01 11.82
CA SER A 103 -14.33 -0.75 13.07
C SER A 103 -12.87 -1.03 13.42
N TYR A 104 -12.09 -1.44 12.41
CA TYR A 104 -10.67 -1.71 12.55
C TYR A 104 -9.88 -0.43 12.88
N ALA A 105 -10.14 0.68 12.19
CA ALA A 105 -9.47 1.96 12.42
C ALA A 105 -9.72 2.54 13.83
N TRP A 106 -10.95 2.43 14.35
CA TRP A 106 -11.27 2.80 15.74
C TRP A 106 -10.57 1.88 16.75
N LEU A 107 -10.53 0.57 16.50
CA LEU A 107 -9.82 -0.38 17.36
C LEU A 107 -8.31 -0.06 17.43
N GLY A 108 -7.67 0.20 16.28
CA GLY A 108 -6.28 0.63 16.20
C GLY A 108 -5.99 1.94 16.94
N ASN A 109 -6.94 2.88 16.97
CA ASN A 109 -6.77 4.13 17.70
C ASN A 109 -6.98 4.00 19.22
N ALA A 110 -7.68 2.96 19.69
CA ALA A 110 -7.85 2.69 21.12
C ALA A 110 -6.72 1.79 21.68
N VAL A 111 -6.29 0.80 20.91
CA VAL A 111 -5.45 -0.32 21.36
C VAL A 111 -4.21 -0.48 20.48
N ARG A 112 -3.04 -0.68 21.09
CA ARG A 112 -1.81 -1.05 20.37
C ARG A 112 -1.90 -2.48 19.85
N VAL A 113 -2.35 -2.60 18.60
CA VAL A 113 -2.62 -3.89 17.96
C VAL A 113 -1.36 -4.71 17.67
N ASP A 114 -0.17 -4.08 17.65
CA ASP A 114 1.13 -4.74 17.48
C ASP A 114 1.66 -5.42 18.77
N ARG A 115 0.93 -5.34 19.90
CA ARG A 115 1.43 -5.79 21.23
C ARG A 115 0.56 -6.84 21.91
N GLY A 116 1.24 -7.70 22.68
CA GLY A 116 0.59 -8.67 23.55
C GLY A 116 -0.09 -9.79 22.76
N VAL A 117 -1.37 -10.03 23.04
CA VAL A 117 -2.20 -11.01 22.30
C VAL A 117 -2.78 -10.42 21.01
N MET A 118 -2.80 -9.08 20.88
CA MET A 118 -3.52 -8.41 19.81
C MET A 118 -3.12 -8.83 18.40
N PRO A 119 -1.84 -9.06 18.05
CA PRO A 119 -1.50 -9.47 16.69
C PRO A 119 -2.20 -10.77 16.25
N VAL A 120 -2.35 -11.74 17.16
CA VAL A 120 -3.06 -13.00 16.87
C VAL A 120 -4.55 -12.74 16.64
N VAL A 121 -5.17 -11.86 17.43
CA VAL A 121 -6.55 -11.43 17.24
C VAL A 121 -6.70 -10.71 15.89
N MET A 122 -5.78 -9.82 15.54
CA MET A 122 -5.83 -9.08 14.29
C MET A 122 -5.65 -9.99 13.07
N PHE A 123 -4.70 -10.94 13.09
CA PHE A 123 -4.55 -11.93 12.02
C PHE A 123 -5.76 -12.89 11.93
N GLY A 124 -6.44 -13.17 13.04
CA GLY A 124 -7.72 -13.89 13.03
C GLY A 124 -8.83 -13.09 12.32
N LEU A 125 -9.01 -11.82 12.68
CA LEU A 125 -9.96 -10.92 12.01
C LEU A 125 -9.60 -10.71 10.52
N ALA A 126 -8.31 -10.64 10.21
CA ALA A 126 -7.77 -10.52 8.86
C ALA A 126 -8.17 -11.71 7.97
N ALA A 127 -8.12 -12.92 8.51
CA ALA A 127 -8.57 -14.12 7.81
C ALA A 127 -10.06 -14.05 7.46
N VAL A 128 -10.88 -13.52 8.37
CA VAL A 128 -12.32 -13.30 8.13
C VAL A 128 -12.56 -12.22 7.07
N VAL A 129 -11.81 -11.11 7.08
CA VAL A 129 -11.89 -10.08 6.02
C VAL A 129 -11.46 -10.65 4.66
N LEU A 130 -10.44 -11.50 4.61
CA LEU A 130 -9.97 -12.12 3.36
C LEU A 130 -10.99 -13.11 2.79
N VAL A 131 -11.62 -13.94 3.63
CA VAL A 131 -12.73 -14.83 3.24
C VAL A 131 -13.93 -14.02 2.76
N MET A 132 -14.30 -12.97 3.50
CA MET A 132 -15.36 -12.05 3.12
C MET A 132 -15.10 -11.41 1.74
N GLY A 133 -13.86 -10.96 1.49
CA GLY A 133 -13.45 -10.37 0.21
C GLY A 133 -13.43 -11.35 -0.97
N ALA A 134 -13.25 -12.64 -0.70
CA ALA A 134 -13.36 -13.71 -1.69
C ALA A 134 -14.82 -14.04 -2.06
N ASP A 135 -15.72 -13.88 -1.10
CA ASP A 135 -17.14 -14.21 -1.16
C ASP A 135 -18.03 -13.09 -1.73
N LEU A 136 -17.50 -11.87 -1.85
CA LEU A 136 -18.20 -10.72 -2.46
C LEU A 136 -18.92 -11.01 -3.81
N PRO A 137 -18.39 -11.82 -4.75
CA PRO A 137 -19.09 -12.14 -5.98
C PRO A 137 -20.34 -13.04 -5.81
N GLU A 138 -20.56 -13.61 -4.61
CA GLU A 138 -21.71 -14.45 -4.25
C GLU A 138 -22.63 -13.77 -3.21
N ALA A 139 -22.35 -12.50 -2.88
CA ALA A 139 -23.10 -11.71 -1.90
C ALA A 139 -24.61 -11.64 -2.15
N TYR A 140 -25.05 -11.78 -3.40
CA TYR A 140 -26.45 -11.71 -3.81
C TYR A 140 -27.02 -13.02 -4.37
N ALA A 141 -26.20 -14.03 -4.68
CA ALA A 141 -26.63 -15.32 -5.23
C ALA A 141 -25.56 -16.40 -5.01
N ASP A 142 -25.98 -17.62 -4.67
CA ASP A 142 -25.08 -18.76 -4.48
C ASP A 142 -24.59 -19.32 -5.82
N LYS A 143 -23.30 -19.66 -5.95
CA LYS A 143 -22.84 -20.48 -7.08
C LYS A 143 -23.09 -21.98 -6.81
N PRO A 144 -23.46 -22.76 -7.84
CA PRO A 144 -23.68 -24.20 -7.68
C PRO A 144 -22.48 -24.95 -7.07
N GLY A 145 -22.74 -25.77 -6.05
CA GLY A 145 -21.72 -26.56 -5.36
C GLY A 145 -20.92 -25.84 -4.27
N GLY A 146 -21.19 -24.55 -4.03
CA GLY A 146 -20.60 -23.77 -2.93
C GLY A 146 -21.34 -23.90 -1.60
N LEU A 147 -20.81 -23.20 -0.60
CA LEU A 147 -21.53 -22.78 0.59
C LEU A 147 -22.49 -21.62 0.24
N PRO A 148 -23.52 -21.32 1.05
CA PRO A 148 -24.41 -20.21 0.77
C PRO A 148 -23.68 -18.86 0.93
N GLY A 149 -23.42 -18.17 -0.17
CA GLY A 149 -22.59 -16.96 -0.24
C GLY A 149 -23.12 -15.82 0.63
N PRO A 150 -24.40 -15.41 0.50
CA PRO A 150 -24.98 -14.34 1.32
C PRO A 150 -24.87 -14.62 2.83
N LEU A 151 -24.85 -15.90 3.24
CA LEU A 151 -24.63 -16.32 4.62
C LEU A 151 -23.16 -16.22 5.03
N VAL A 152 -22.22 -16.65 4.17
CA VAL A 152 -20.77 -16.50 4.43
C VAL A 152 -20.42 -15.02 4.60
N LEU A 153 -20.88 -14.14 3.71
CA LEU A 153 -20.70 -12.69 3.80
C LEU A 153 -21.19 -12.13 5.14
N VAL A 154 -22.44 -12.42 5.50
CA VAL A 154 -23.07 -11.88 6.71
C VAL A 154 -22.41 -12.43 7.98
N VAL A 155 -22.08 -13.73 8.02
CA VAL A 155 -21.34 -14.33 9.14
C VAL A 155 -19.97 -13.67 9.29
N CYS A 156 -19.23 -13.46 8.19
CA CYS A 156 -17.92 -12.79 8.24
C CYS A 156 -18.04 -11.35 8.74
N TYR A 157 -19.00 -10.57 8.20
CA TYR A 157 -19.29 -9.21 8.66
C TYR A 157 -19.59 -9.16 10.17
N LEU A 158 -20.48 -10.03 10.65
CA LEU A 158 -20.84 -10.11 12.06
C LEU A 158 -19.65 -10.50 12.93
N VAL A 159 -18.83 -11.48 12.52
CA VAL A 159 -17.62 -11.87 13.27
C VAL A 159 -16.62 -10.70 13.38
N ILE A 160 -16.45 -9.90 12.33
CA ILE A 160 -15.58 -8.71 12.35
C ILE A 160 -16.14 -7.64 13.32
N ARG A 161 -17.44 -7.33 13.23
CA ARG A 161 -18.09 -6.31 14.08
C ARG A 161 -18.14 -6.74 15.55
N VAL A 162 -18.52 -7.99 15.82
CA VAL A 162 -18.52 -8.59 17.16
C VAL A 162 -17.10 -8.64 17.74
N GLY A 163 -16.11 -9.12 16.98
CA GLY A 163 -14.72 -9.23 17.45
C GLY A 163 -14.11 -7.89 17.82
N THR A 164 -14.31 -6.85 17.00
CA THR A 164 -13.83 -5.49 17.29
C THR A 164 -14.53 -4.87 18.50
N LEU A 165 -15.85 -5.00 18.62
CA LEU A 165 -16.59 -4.52 19.79
C LEU A 165 -16.26 -5.28 21.08
N LEU A 166 -15.99 -6.59 21.01
CA LEU A 166 -15.56 -7.37 22.17
C LEU A 166 -14.24 -6.83 22.74
N VAL A 167 -13.23 -6.58 21.90
CA VAL A 167 -11.93 -6.04 22.37
C VAL A 167 -12.11 -4.65 22.99
N LEU A 168 -12.89 -3.76 22.37
CA LEU A 168 -13.17 -2.44 22.96
C LEU A 168 -13.92 -2.55 24.29
N THR A 169 -14.85 -3.51 24.40
CA THR A 169 -15.65 -3.74 25.61
C THR A 169 -14.83 -4.36 26.75
N THR A 170 -13.88 -5.27 26.46
CA THR A 170 -12.98 -5.84 27.48
C THR A 170 -11.99 -4.80 28.01
N VAL A 171 -11.47 -3.94 27.12
CA VAL A 171 -10.62 -2.80 27.49
C VAL A 171 -11.35 -1.82 28.40
N ALA A 172 -12.58 -1.44 28.05
CA ALA A 172 -13.40 -0.53 28.86
C ALA A 172 -14.00 -1.15 30.13
N TRP A 173 -13.82 -2.47 30.36
CA TRP A 173 -14.52 -3.18 31.44
C TRP A 173 -14.10 -2.74 32.85
N SER A 174 -12.88 -2.21 32.99
CA SER A 174 -12.32 -1.73 34.26
C SER A 174 -12.92 -0.40 34.74
N ASP A 175 -13.53 0.41 33.88
CA ASP A 175 -14.20 1.67 34.25
C ASP A 175 -15.72 1.56 34.05
N PRO A 176 -16.54 1.62 35.13
CA PRO A 176 -18.00 1.54 35.04
C PRO A 176 -18.70 2.65 34.22
N ALA A 177 -18.02 3.77 33.96
CA ALA A 177 -18.48 4.86 33.12
C ALA A 177 -18.13 4.62 31.65
N GLU A 178 -16.91 4.18 31.33
CA GLU A 178 -16.52 3.80 29.96
C GLU A 178 -17.26 2.56 29.50
N ARG A 179 -17.42 1.54 30.36
CA ARG A 179 -18.18 0.31 30.08
C ARG A 179 -19.60 0.61 29.61
N ARG A 180 -20.30 1.55 30.26
CA ARG A 180 -21.66 1.97 29.87
C ARG A 180 -21.70 2.74 28.55
N GLY A 181 -20.61 3.41 28.17
CA GLY A 181 -20.45 3.99 26.83
C GLY A 181 -20.30 2.90 25.76
N HIS A 182 -19.37 1.97 25.97
CA HIS A 182 -19.06 0.92 25.00
C HIS A 182 -20.19 -0.10 24.82
N LEU A 183 -20.94 -0.44 25.89
CA LEU A 183 -22.13 -1.29 25.78
C LEU A 183 -23.23 -0.70 24.88
N ARG A 184 -23.26 0.62 24.66
CA ARG A 184 -24.22 1.24 23.71
C ARG A 184 -23.82 1.03 22.25
N LEU A 185 -22.53 0.83 21.96
CA LEU A 185 -22.03 0.55 20.60
C LEU A 185 -22.53 -0.81 20.07
N TRP A 186 -23.01 -1.69 20.95
CA TRP A 186 -23.67 -2.94 20.57
C TRP A 186 -25.10 -2.74 20.06
N LEU A 187 -25.79 -1.64 20.42
CA LEU A 187 -27.20 -1.45 20.08
C LEU A 187 -27.47 -1.40 18.56
N PRO A 188 -26.69 -0.67 17.74
CA PRO A 188 -26.89 -0.67 16.29
C PRO A 188 -26.60 -2.04 15.67
N LEU A 189 -25.57 -2.74 16.16
CA LEU A 189 -25.23 -4.09 15.69
C LEU A 189 -26.32 -5.10 16.06
N LEU A 190 -26.85 -5.07 17.30
CA LEU A 190 -27.92 -5.96 17.74
C LEU A 190 -29.25 -5.69 17.04
N ALA A 191 -29.51 -4.46 16.62
CA ALA A 191 -30.68 -4.11 15.81
C ALA A 191 -30.50 -4.47 14.32
N GLY A 192 -29.29 -4.32 13.77
CA GLY A 192 -29.00 -4.63 12.36
C GLY A 192 -28.75 -6.12 12.08
N ALA A 193 -28.16 -6.87 13.02
CA ALA A 193 -27.80 -8.28 12.81
C ALA A 193 -28.98 -9.20 12.45
N PRO A 194 -30.18 -9.09 13.07
CA PRO A 194 -31.35 -9.85 12.64
C PRO A 194 -31.76 -9.53 11.19
N VAL A 195 -31.62 -8.27 10.76
CA VAL A 195 -31.95 -7.84 9.39
C VAL A 195 -30.93 -8.39 8.38
N LEU A 196 -29.64 -8.40 8.73
CA LEU A 196 -28.60 -9.05 7.92
C LEU A 196 -28.82 -10.55 7.80
N LEU A 197 -29.13 -11.23 8.91
CA LEU A 197 -29.42 -12.67 8.90
C LEU A 197 -30.69 -12.99 8.10
N ALA A 198 -31.72 -12.14 8.17
CA ALA A 198 -32.89 -12.26 7.30
C ALA A 198 -32.51 -12.13 5.81
N ALA A 199 -31.65 -11.17 5.44
CA ALA A 199 -31.17 -11.00 4.07
C ALA A 199 -30.38 -12.22 3.56
N ALA A 200 -29.54 -12.80 4.41
CA ALA A 200 -28.77 -14.01 4.11
C ALA A 200 -29.63 -15.27 3.98
N LEU A 201 -30.68 -15.38 4.80
CA LEU A 201 -31.58 -16.55 4.84
C LEU A 201 -32.79 -16.42 3.92
N LEU A 202 -32.93 -15.32 3.15
CA LEU A 202 -33.93 -15.22 2.09
C LEU A 202 -33.77 -16.40 1.13
N PRO A 203 -34.85 -17.16 0.84
CA PRO A 203 -34.80 -18.24 -0.14
C PRO A 203 -34.25 -17.74 -1.48
N GLN A 204 -33.30 -18.48 -2.06
CA GLN A 204 -32.85 -18.16 -3.41
C GLN A 204 -34.01 -18.29 -4.39
N PRO A 205 -34.12 -17.39 -5.38
CA PRO A 205 -35.17 -17.48 -6.38
C PRO A 205 -35.11 -18.82 -7.12
N LEU A 206 -36.22 -19.55 -7.11
CA LEU A 206 -36.39 -20.80 -7.87
C LEU A 206 -36.60 -20.47 -9.36
N GLY A 207 -35.51 -20.10 -10.04
CA GLY A 207 -35.48 -19.81 -11.46
C GLY A 207 -34.54 -18.66 -11.81
N GLU A 208 -33.92 -18.74 -13.00
CA GLU A 208 -33.18 -17.62 -13.58
C GLU A 208 -34.13 -16.43 -13.78
N GLY A 209 -33.80 -15.26 -13.23
CA GLY A 209 -34.49 -14.00 -13.54
C GLY A 209 -35.58 -13.51 -12.57
N SER A 210 -35.73 -14.06 -11.35
CA SER A 210 -36.58 -13.42 -10.34
C SER A 210 -35.85 -12.30 -9.58
N GLU A 211 -35.73 -11.15 -10.24
CA GLU A 211 -35.15 -9.90 -9.72
C GLU A 211 -35.70 -9.52 -8.32
N SER A 212 -36.94 -9.91 -8.02
CA SER A 212 -37.61 -9.62 -6.74
C SER A 212 -36.85 -10.15 -5.50
N GLY A 213 -36.15 -11.29 -5.63
CA GLY A 213 -35.36 -11.87 -4.53
C GLY A 213 -34.09 -11.08 -4.24
N GLU A 214 -33.39 -10.66 -5.30
CA GLU A 214 -32.18 -9.84 -5.20
C GLU A 214 -32.48 -8.45 -4.64
N TRP A 215 -33.54 -7.80 -5.14
CA TRP A 215 -33.98 -6.49 -4.62
C TRP A 215 -34.45 -6.57 -3.16
N ALA A 216 -35.10 -7.65 -2.74
CA ALA A 216 -35.44 -7.86 -1.33
C ALA A 216 -34.19 -8.01 -0.45
N ARG A 217 -33.18 -8.78 -0.91
CA ARG A 217 -31.89 -8.93 -0.23
C ARG A 217 -31.14 -7.61 -0.15
N PHE A 218 -31.04 -6.87 -1.25
CA PHE A 218 -30.47 -5.51 -1.32
C PHE A 218 -31.16 -4.56 -0.33
N GLY A 219 -32.51 -4.55 -0.31
CA GLY A 219 -33.30 -3.70 0.58
C GLY A 219 -33.06 -4.00 2.07
N LEU A 220 -32.94 -5.27 2.45
CA LEU A 220 -32.62 -5.67 3.81
C LEU A 220 -31.17 -5.33 4.19
N LEU A 221 -30.19 -5.57 3.32
CA LEU A 221 -28.79 -5.18 3.53
C LEU A 221 -28.67 -3.65 3.70
N LEU A 222 -29.37 -2.87 2.86
CA LEU A 222 -29.45 -1.42 2.97
C LEU A 222 -30.11 -0.97 4.29
N MET A 223 -31.23 -1.59 4.68
CA MET A 223 -31.88 -1.30 5.97
C MET A 223 -30.94 -1.56 7.15
N ALA A 224 -30.20 -2.68 7.14
CA ALA A 224 -29.23 -2.99 8.19
C ALA A 224 -28.08 -1.96 8.26
N LEU A 225 -27.55 -1.52 7.12
CA LEU A 225 -26.52 -0.48 7.06
C LEU A 225 -27.04 0.88 7.51
N LEU A 226 -28.30 1.23 7.18
CA LEU A 226 -28.96 2.44 7.67
C LEU A 226 -29.18 2.41 9.19
N ILE A 227 -29.49 1.24 9.77
CA ILE A 227 -29.57 1.05 11.22
C ILE A 227 -28.19 1.26 11.87
N ASP A 228 -27.13 0.68 11.31
CA ASP A 228 -25.77 0.77 11.86
C ASP A 228 -25.24 2.22 11.81
N HIS A 229 -25.35 2.87 10.65
CA HIS A 229 -24.92 4.26 10.44
C HIS A 229 -25.81 5.27 11.19
N GLY A 230 -27.13 5.07 11.20
CA GLY A 230 -28.09 5.88 11.94
C GLY A 230 -27.85 5.79 13.46
N GLY A 231 -27.54 4.60 13.97
CA GLY A 231 -27.11 4.39 15.34
C GLY A 231 -25.81 5.13 15.67
N ALA A 232 -24.79 5.04 14.82
CA ALA A 232 -23.54 5.79 14.95
C ALA A 232 -23.73 7.33 14.85
N MET A 233 -24.74 7.79 14.11
CA MET A 233 -25.12 9.20 14.02
C MET A 233 -25.80 9.69 15.31
N ALA A 234 -26.76 8.90 15.82
CA ALA A 234 -27.60 9.21 16.99
C ALA A 234 -26.87 9.10 18.34
N MET A 235 -25.88 8.21 18.43
CA MET A 235 -25.05 8.10 19.63
C MET A 235 -24.22 9.38 19.85
N ARG A 236 -24.60 10.16 20.88
CA ARG A 236 -23.81 11.31 21.33
C ARG A 236 -22.43 10.84 21.81
N LEU A 237 -21.40 11.07 21.00
CA LEU A 237 -19.98 10.76 21.27
C LEU A 237 -19.35 11.61 22.41
N THR A 238 -20.14 12.09 23.37
CA THR A 238 -19.74 13.11 24.37
C THR A 238 -18.68 12.65 25.39
N ARG A 239 -18.24 11.38 25.33
CA ARG A 239 -17.13 10.83 26.13
C ARG A 239 -16.11 10.03 25.32
N TRP A 240 -16.19 10.03 23.98
CA TRP A 240 -15.18 9.37 23.15
C TRP A 240 -14.06 10.35 22.81
N SER A 241 -12.82 9.98 23.10
CA SER A 241 -11.63 10.73 22.71
C SER A 241 -10.81 9.91 21.73
N ILE A 242 -10.42 10.53 20.62
CA ILE A 242 -9.37 10.02 19.75
C ILE A 242 -8.08 10.02 20.56
N SER A 243 -7.48 8.85 20.78
CA SER A 243 -6.28 8.72 21.62
C SER A 243 -5.11 9.46 20.96
N SER A 244 -4.89 9.25 19.67
CA SER A 244 -3.87 9.94 18.88
C SER A 244 -4.47 10.48 17.58
N VAL A 245 -4.35 11.80 17.39
CA VAL A 245 -4.78 12.49 16.16
C VAL A 245 -3.94 12.06 14.98
N LYS A 246 -2.60 12.04 15.13
CA LYS A 246 -1.65 11.57 14.11
C LYS A 246 -2.00 10.18 13.63
N HIS A 247 -2.16 9.20 14.54
CA HIS A 247 -2.58 7.85 14.17
C HIS A 247 -3.88 7.87 13.35
N TRP A 248 -4.89 8.60 13.83
CA TRP A 248 -6.20 8.65 13.19
C TRP A 248 -6.10 9.18 11.76
N THR A 249 -5.50 10.36 11.56
CA THR A 249 -5.33 10.94 10.22
C THR A 249 -4.42 10.09 9.33
N GLU A 250 -3.43 9.42 9.91
CA GLU A 250 -2.52 8.51 9.22
C GLU A 250 -3.27 7.34 8.58
N ARG A 251 -4.12 6.63 9.34
CA ARG A 251 -4.99 5.55 8.82
C ARG A 251 -5.81 5.99 7.60
N PHE A 252 -6.38 7.20 7.62
CA PHE A 252 -7.26 7.66 6.54
C PHE A 252 -6.53 8.08 5.27
N HIS A 253 -5.36 8.71 5.37
CA HIS A 253 -4.60 9.00 4.16
C HIS A 253 -3.97 7.72 3.58
N LEU A 254 -3.70 6.70 4.41
CA LEU A 254 -3.24 5.39 3.94
C LEU A 254 -4.35 4.63 3.19
N ILE A 255 -5.60 4.63 3.65
CA ILE A 255 -6.69 3.98 2.89
C ILE A 255 -7.02 4.71 1.58
N ILE A 256 -6.86 6.04 1.53
CA ILE A 256 -6.92 6.81 0.27
C ILE A 256 -5.79 6.39 -0.68
N LEU A 257 -4.57 6.15 -0.16
CA LEU A 257 -3.46 5.66 -0.96
C LEU A 257 -3.71 4.23 -1.48
N VAL A 258 -4.28 3.35 -0.65
CA VAL A 258 -4.77 2.02 -1.05
C VAL A 258 -5.80 2.10 -2.18
N ALA A 259 -6.77 3.01 -2.10
CA ALA A 259 -7.76 3.20 -3.15
C ALA A 259 -7.13 3.72 -4.46
N PHE A 260 -6.13 4.60 -4.41
CA PHE A 260 -5.34 4.93 -5.61
C PHE A 260 -4.60 3.72 -6.18
N GLY A 261 -4.19 2.76 -5.34
CA GLY A 261 -3.57 1.51 -5.77
C GLY A 261 -4.51 0.63 -6.56
N GLU A 262 -5.76 0.51 -6.10
CA GLU A 262 -6.83 -0.13 -6.86
C GLU A 262 -7.03 0.54 -8.24
N VAL A 263 -7.08 1.88 -8.31
CA VAL A 263 -7.18 2.61 -9.59
C VAL A 263 -6.01 2.30 -10.53
N ILE A 264 -4.78 2.22 -10.01
CA ILE A 264 -3.57 1.90 -10.80
C ILE A 264 -3.58 0.44 -11.26
N ILE A 265 -3.96 -0.50 -10.38
CA ILE A 265 -4.05 -1.94 -10.68
C ILE A 265 -5.12 -2.18 -11.74
N SER A 266 -6.32 -1.61 -11.61
CA SER A 266 -7.40 -1.78 -12.58
C SER A 266 -7.13 -1.11 -13.93
N ALA A 267 -6.42 0.03 -13.96
CA ALA A 267 -5.93 0.60 -15.22
C ALA A 267 -4.93 -0.34 -15.92
N GLY A 268 -4.03 -0.98 -15.17
CA GLY A 268 -3.07 -1.94 -15.72
C GLY A 268 -3.65 -3.32 -16.07
N MET A 269 -4.66 -3.79 -15.34
CA MET A 269 -5.36 -5.06 -15.56
C MET A 269 -6.54 -4.96 -16.54
N GLY A 270 -6.92 -3.74 -16.96
CA GLY A 270 -7.97 -3.50 -17.96
C GLY A 270 -7.63 -3.97 -19.39
N GLN A 271 -6.51 -4.67 -19.57
CA GLN A 271 -6.15 -5.41 -20.80
C GLN A 271 -6.43 -6.92 -20.69
N GLY A 272 -7.01 -7.37 -19.57
CA GLY A 272 -7.12 -8.77 -19.18
C GLY A 272 -5.92 -9.24 -18.35
N VAL A 273 -6.18 -10.12 -17.38
CA VAL A 273 -5.14 -10.70 -16.51
C VAL A 273 -4.56 -11.95 -17.18
N GLY A 274 -3.25 -11.95 -17.41
CA GLY A 274 -2.54 -13.10 -18.00
C GLY A 274 -2.81 -13.34 -19.49
N THR A 275 -3.60 -12.50 -20.16
CA THR A 275 -3.78 -12.51 -21.61
C THR A 275 -2.66 -11.72 -22.29
N ALA A 276 -2.02 -12.34 -23.28
CA ALA A 276 -1.07 -11.65 -24.17
C ALA A 276 -1.84 -10.79 -25.18
N THR A 277 -2.42 -9.68 -24.71
CA THR A 277 -3.06 -8.68 -25.56
C THR A 277 -2.01 -7.80 -26.25
N PRO A 278 -2.27 -7.30 -27.47
CA PRO A 278 -1.31 -6.47 -28.18
C PRO A 278 -1.17 -5.10 -27.51
N VAL A 279 0.06 -4.71 -27.16
CA VAL A 279 0.31 -3.38 -26.58
C VAL A 279 0.24 -2.33 -27.70
N SER A 280 -0.86 -1.59 -27.80
CA SER A 280 -1.03 -0.52 -28.80
C SER A 280 -0.52 0.84 -28.31
N TRP A 281 -0.35 1.80 -29.23
CA TRP A 281 -0.13 3.21 -28.83
C TRP A 281 -1.29 3.77 -28.00
N GLY A 282 -2.52 3.27 -28.22
CA GLY A 282 -3.70 3.58 -27.41
C GLY A 282 -3.51 3.16 -25.96
N VAL A 283 -3.03 1.93 -25.71
CA VAL A 283 -2.75 1.41 -24.36
C VAL A 283 -1.62 2.20 -23.67
N VAL A 284 -0.52 2.48 -24.38
CA VAL A 284 0.61 3.26 -23.83
C VAL A 284 0.18 4.70 -23.51
N GLY A 285 -0.54 5.36 -24.42
CA GLY A 285 -1.10 6.69 -24.20
C GLY A 285 -2.11 6.72 -23.05
N GLY A 286 -2.99 5.72 -23.00
CA GLY A 286 -3.95 5.51 -21.92
C GLY A 286 -3.28 5.36 -20.55
N ALA A 287 -2.19 4.59 -20.46
CA ALA A 287 -1.42 4.41 -19.23
C ALA A 287 -0.74 5.71 -18.75
N VAL A 288 -0.21 6.50 -19.67
CA VAL A 288 0.37 7.81 -19.33
C VAL A 288 -0.72 8.80 -18.88
N LEU A 289 -1.86 8.83 -19.57
CA LEU A 289 -2.98 9.71 -19.23
C LEU A 289 -3.68 9.31 -17.92
N SER A 290 -3.87 8.02 -17.66
CA SER A 290 -4.46 7.52 -16.41
C SER A 290 -3.54 7.77 -15.23
N MET A 291 -2.23 7.57 -15.38
CA MET A 291 -1.26 7.91 -14.34
C MET A 291 -1.21 9.42 -14.09
N LEU A 292 -1.27 10.26 -15.13
CA LEU A 292 -1.38 11.71 -14.99
C LEU A 292 -2.64 12.11 -14.22
N LEU A 293 -3.80 11.55 -14.57
CA LEU A 293 -5.06 11.76 -13.87
C LEU A 293 -4.97 11.38 -12.39
N VAL A 294 -4.52 10.15 -12.10
CA VAL A 294 -4.34 9.63 -10.74
C VAL A 294 -3.37 10.47 -9.92
N GLY A 295 -2.20 10.83 -10.48
CA GLY A 295 -1.19 11.62 -9.80
C GLY A 295 -1.65 13.06 -9.49
N VAL A 296 -2.50 13.64 -10.33
CA VAL A 296 -3.07 14.97 -10.09
C VAL A 296 -4.20 14.90 -9.05
N LEU A 297 -5.06 13.87 -9.08
CA LEU A 297 -6.06 13.66 -8.00
C LEU A 297 -5.36 13.43 -6.65
N TRP A 298 -4.33 12.58 -6.63
CA TRP A 298 -3.47 12.37 -5.46
C TRP A 298 -2.89 13.69 -4.93
N TRP A 299 -2.43 14.59 -5.82
CA TRP A 299 -1.95 15.91 -5.44
C TRP A 299 -3.02 16.70 -4.68
N THR A 300 -4.27 16.73 -5.17
CA THR A 300 -5.33 17.58 -4.57
C THR A 300 -5.58 17.29 -3.08
N TYR A 301 -5.47 16.03 -2.65
CA TYR A 301 -5.60 15.65 -1.24
C TYR A 301 -4.29 15.77 -0.44
N PHE A 302 -3.17 15.33 -1.00
CA PHE A 302 -1.90 15.24 -0.27
C PHE A 302 -1.10 16.56 -0.19
N ASP A 303 -1.39 17.57 -1.01
CA ASP A 303 -0.66 18.85 -0.99
C ASP A 303 -1.12 19.80 0.13
N ILE A 304 -2.42 19.83 0.47
CA ILE A 304 -2.98 20.73 1.51
C ILE A 304 -3.99 20.01 2.41
N ALA A 305 -5.01 19.36 1.85
CA ALA A 305 -6.18 18.89 2.60
C ALA A 305 -5.84 17.92 3.75
N ARG A 306 -4.88 17.00 3.53
CA ARG A 306 -4.33 16.10 4.57
C ARG A 306 -3.85 16.88 5.80
N PHE A 307 -2.90 17.80 5.61
CA PHE A 307 -2.21 18.49 6.69
C PHE A 307 -3.13 19.49 7.42
N GLY A 308 -3.95 20.23 6.67
CA GLY A 308 -4.88 21.19 7.26
C GLY A 308 -6.01 20.52 8.06
N ALA A 309 -6.44 19.32 7.68
CA ALA A 309 -7.42 18.55 8.45
C ALA A 309 -6.83 17.88 9.70
N GLU A 310 -5.54 17.52 9.68
CA GLU A 310 -4.81 17.04 10.87
C GLU A 310 -4.67 18.15 11.91
N ASP A 311 -4.16 19.33 11.52
CA ASP A 311 -4.06 20.52 12.36
C ASP A 311 -5.44 20.96 12.92
N ALA A 312 -6.51 20.91 12.11
CA ALA A 312 -7.86 21.18 12.59
C ALA A 312 -8.33 20.18 13.68
N LEU A 313 -7.93 18.90 13.57
CA LEU A 313 -8.28 17.86 14.52
C LEU A 313 -7.41 17.91 15.80
N GLU A 314 -6.16 18.35 15.70
CA GLU A 314 -5.30 18.67 16.85
C GLU A 314 -5.88 19.82 17.68
N ARG A 315 -6.28 20.92 17.02
CA ARG A 315 -6.88 22.11 17.66
C ARG A 315 -8.24 21.82 18.31
N ALA A 316 -9.03 20.92 17.74
CA ALA A 316 -10.30 20.49 18.34
C ALA A 316 -10.07 19.68 19.63
N SER A 317 -10.97 19.78 20.61
CA SER A 317 -10.88 19.03 21.87
C SER A 317 -12.23 18.43 22.28
N GLY A 318 -12.19 17.42 23.17
CA GLY A 318 -13.38 16.77 23.72
C GLY A 318 -14.38 16.29 22.64
N PRO A 319 -15.70 16.50 22.84
CA PRO A 319 -16.73 16.08 21.89
C PRO A 319 -16.58 16.69 20.49
N ALA A 320 -16.01 17.89 20.37
CA ALA A 320 -15.82 18.55 19.08
C ALA A 320 -14.80 17.79 18.21
N ARG A 321 -13.71 17.27 18.82
CA ARG A 321 -12.72 16.42 18.14
C ARG A 321 -13.37 15.12 17.63
N ALA A 322 -14.17 14.46 18.46
CA ALA A 322 -14.84 13.20 18.09
C ALA A 322 -15.87 13.38 16.97
N LEU A 323 -16.67 14.46 17.01
CA LEU A 323 -17.60 14.80 15.94
C LEU A 323 -16.87 15.17 14.64
N LEU A 324 -15.77 15.93 14.73
CA LEU A 324 -14.96 16.27 13.56
C LEU A 324 -14.38 15.03 12.89
N ALA A 325 -13.85 14.08 13.67
CA ALA A 325 -13.36 12.81 13.14
C ALA A 325 -14.46 11.94 12.52
N ARG A 326 -15.61 11.78 13.19
CA ARG A 326 -16.73 11.03 12.61
C ARG A 326 -17.20 11.67 11.31
N ASP A 327 -17.48 12.97 11.31
CA ASP A 327 -18.09 13.62 10.16
C ASP A 327 -17.08 13.75 8.99
N ALA A 328 -15.87 14.24 9.25
CA ALA A 328 -14.88 14.48 8.20
C ALA A 328 -14.15 13.20 7.74
N TYR A 329 -13.84 12.29 8.67
CA TYR A 329 -13.10 11.07 8.34
C TYR A 329 -14.06 9.89 8.10
N THR A 330 -14.88 9.46 9.06
CA THR A 330 -15.78 8.30 8.86
C THR A 330 -16.77 8.47 7.70
N PHE A 331 -17.40 9.63 7.57
CA PHE A 331 -18.46 9.83 6.56
C PHE A 331 -17.96 10.50 5.28
N LEU A 332 -17.17 11.58 5.35
CA LEU A 332 -16.81 12.34 4.13
C LEU A 332 -15.63 11.74 3.32
N HIS A 333 -14.82 10.84 3.88
CA HIS A 333 -13.88 10.06 3.06
C HIS A 333 -14.57 8.94 2.26
N LEU A 334 -15.74 8.46 2.68
CA LEU A 334 -16.45 7.39 1.95
C LEU A 334 -16.82 7.81 0.51
N PRO A 335 -17.40 8.99 0.24
CA PRO A 335 -17.54 9.52 -1.13
C PRO A 335 -16.22 9.62 -1.89
N MET A 336 -15.11 9.95 -1.23
CA MET A 336 -13.80 10.01 -1.90
C MET A 336 -13.33 8.61 -2.32
N ILE A 337 -13.42 7.62 -1.43
CA ILE A 337 -13.09 6.22 -1.74
C ILE A 337 -14.03 5.71 -2.84
N ALA A 338 -15.35 5.90 -2.72
CA ALA A 338 -16.32 5.51 -3.74
C ALA A 338 -16.06 6.17 -5.10
N GLY A 339 -15.64 7.44 -5.13
CA GLY A 339 -15.22 8.11 -6.35
C GLY A 339 -13.98 7.48 -6.99
N LEU A 340 -13.00 7.05 -6.19
CA LEU A 340 -11.83 6.32 -6.69
C LEU A 340 -12.19 4.91 -7.19
N ILE A 341 -13.04 4.16 -6.48
CA ILE A 341 -13.51 2.83 -6.94
C ILE A 341 -14.32 2.95 -8.24
N LEU A 342 -15.18 3.97 -8.34
CA LEU A 342 -15.96 4.23 -9.56
C LEU A 342 -15.07 4.68 -10.74
N LEU A 343 -14.04 5.49 -10.48
CA LEU A 343 -12.99 5.80 -11.46
C LEU A 343 -12.21 4.55 -11.88
N SER A 344 -11.90 3.66 -10.94
CA SER A 344 -11.23 2.38 -11.18
C SER A 344 -12.01 1.50 -12.17
N LEU A 345 -13.32 1.39 -11.95
CA LEU A 345 -14.26 0.70 -12.84
C LEU A 345 -14.31 1.34 -14.23
N GLY A 346 -14.39 2.68 -14.29
CA GLY A 346 -14.33 3.44 -15.55
C GLY A 346 -13.06 3.13 -16.34
N LEU A 347 -11.89 3.29 -15.72
CA LEU A 347 -10.60 2.99 -16.37
C LEU A 347 -10.49 1.54 -16.83
N LYS A 348 -11.01 0.57 -16.06
CA LYS A 348 -11.01 -0.84 -16.48
C LYS A 348 -11.81 -1.06 -17.77
N HIS A 349 -12.95 -0.38 -17.92
CA HIS A 349 -13.75 -0.43 -19.15
C HIS A 349 -13.06 0.32 -20.31
N THR A 350 -12.51 1.52 -20.05
CA THR A 350 -11.68 2.30 -20.98
C THR A 350 -10.57 1.44 -21.58
N PHE A 351 -9.77 0.76 -20.75
CA PHE A 351 -8.66 -0.04 -21.25
C PHE A 351 -9.12 -1.25 -22.07
N ASN A 352 -10.24 -1.90 -21.74
CA ASN A 352 -10.79 -2.96 -22.59
C ASN A 352 -11.07 -2.43 -24.02
N GLY A 353 -11.56 -1.18 -24.14
CA GLY A 353 -11.75 -0.51 -25.43
C GLY A 353 -10.45 -0.07 -26.12
N LEU A 354 -9.34 0.12 -25.39
CA LEU A 354 -8.02 0.47 -25.95
C LEU A 354 -7.23 -0.74 -26.48
N ALA A 355 -7.58 -1.96 -26.02
CA ALA A 355 -6.93 -3.21 -26.41
C ALA A 355 -7.20 -3.58 -27.88
N PHE A 356 -8.39 -3.23 -28.39
CA PHE A 356 -8.86 -3.54 -29.73
C PHE A 356 -9.08 -2.23 -30.49
N GLU A 357 -8.28 -1.94 -31.52
CA GLU A 357 -8.27 -0.67 -32.28
C GLU A 357 -9.55 -0.35 -33.09
N SER A 358 -10.68 -0.96 -32.73
CA SER A 358 -12.00 -0.52 -33.15
C SER A 358 -12.32 0.89 -32.64
N VAL A 359 -12.95 1.72 -33.47
CA VAL A 359 -13.45 3.06 -33.11
C VAL A 359 -14.72 2.93 -32.26
N GLN A 360 -14.58 2.36 -31.06
CA GLN A 360 -15.65 2.28 -30.07
C GLN A 360 -15.68 3.59 -29.28
N HIS A 361 -16.90 4.03 -28.98
CA HIS A 361 -17.15 5.09 -28.01
C HIS A 361 -17.33 4.44 -26.64
N GLU A 362 -17.00 5.16 -25.57
CA GLU A 362 -17.30 4.71 -24.22
C GLU A 362 -18.80 4.39 -24.07
N SER A 363 -19.13 3.29 -23.41
CA SER A 363 -20.52 3.03 -23.02
C SER A 363 -21.00 4.14 -22.08
N GLY A 364 -22.28 4.52 -22.13
CA GLY A 364 -22.82 5.59 -21.29
C GLY A 364 -22.57 5.37 -19.78
N LEU A 365 -22.55 4.09 -19.35
CA LEU A 365 -22.21 3.70 -17.98
C LEU A 365 -20.69 3.69 -17.71
N GLY A 366 -19.86 3.31 -18.69
CA GLY A 366 -18.39 3.41 -18.59
C GLY A 366 -17.93 4.86 -18.45
N LEU A 367 -18.50 5.76 -19.27
CA LEU A 367 -18.27 7.19 -19.17
C LEU A 367 -18.78 7.78 -17.86
N PHE A 368 -19.96 7.37 -17.39
CA PHE A 368 -20.47 7.75 -16.06
C PHE A 368 -19.54 7.27 -14.94
N ALA A 369 -18.99 6.06 -15.02
CA ALA A 369 -18.05 5.56 -14.02
C ALA A 369 -16.74 6.39 -14.04
N LEU A 370 -16.18 6.63 -15.23
CA LEU A 370 -14.93 7.38 -15.41
C LEU A 370 -15.06 8.85 -14.95
N TYR A 371 -16.01 9.60 -15.49
CA TYR A 371 -16.19 11.04 -15.18
C TYR A 371 -16.90 11.25 -13.83
N GLY A 372 -17.91 10.44 -13.53
CA GLY A 372 -18.66 10.49 -12.28
C GLY A 372 -17.81 10.08 -11.08
N GLY A 373 -16.87 9.14 -11.23
CA GLY A 373 -15.89 8.81 -10.20
C GLY A 373 -15.01 10.00 -9.82
N VAL A 374 -14.46 10.71 -10.81
CA VAL A 374 -13.69 11.94 -10.58
C VAL A 374 -14.56 13.03 -9.94
N ALA A 375 -15.78 13.25 -10.44
CA ALA A 375 -16.68 14.24 -9.87
C ALA A 375 -17.04 13.92 -8.41
N LEU A 376 -17.36 12.66 -8.09
CA LEU A 376 -17.68 12.20 -6.75
C LEU A 376 -16.48 12.33 -5.79
N TYR A 377 -15.27 12.01 -6.25
CA TYR A 377 -14.04 12.24 -5.48
C TYR A 377 -13.84 13.72 -5.14
N LEU A 378 -13.96 14.61 -6.14
CA LEU A 378 -13.78 16.06 -5.94
C LEU A 378 -14.90 16.66 -5.08
N VAL A 379 -16.15 16.21 -5.20
CA VAL A 379 -17.27 16.61 -4.32
C VAL A 379 -17.02 16.16 -2.88
N GLY A 380 -16.56 14.91 -2.69
CA GLY A 380 -16.12 14.40 -1.38
C GLY A 380 -15.01 15.26 -0.77
N LEU A 381 -14.00 15.61 -1.57
CA LEU A 381 -12.90 16.50 -1.17
C LEU A 381 -13.40 17.89 -0.77
N ILE A 382 -14.27 18.54 -1.56
CA ILE A 382 -14.85 19.86 -1.23
C ILE A 382 -15.64 19.80 0.09
N ALA A 383 -16.43 18.74 0.29
CA ALA A 383 -17.19 18.56 1.51
C ALA A 383 -16.26 18.33 2.72
N PHE A 384 -15.19 17.54 2.55
CA PHE A 384 -14.16 17.32 3.54
C PHE A 384 -13.42 18.61 3.92
N GLU A 385 -12.92 19.38 2.94
CA GLU A 385 -12.28 20.68 3.16
C GLU A 385 -13.20 21.66 3.90
N ARG A 386 -14.49 21.69 3.53
CA ARG A 386 -15.50 22.54 4.17
C ARG A 386 -15.74 22.12 5.61
N ARG A 387 -15.83 20.82 5.90
CA ARG A 387 -16.10 20.30 7.25
C ARG A 387 -14.89 20.38 8.18
N ALA A 388 -13.71 20.05 7.67
CA ALA A 388 -12.45 20.00 8.42
C ALA A 388 -11.84 21.39 8.64
N MET A 389 -11.72 22.18 7.58
CA MET A 389 -10.96 23.45 7.59
C MET A 389 -11.84 24.70 7.46
N GLY A 390 -13.15 24.56 7.22
CA GLY A 390 -14.02 25.69 6.89
C GLY A 390 -13.74 26.31 5.51
N LEU A 391 -12.98 25.61 4.65
CA LEU A 391 -12.54 26.11 3.35
C LEU A 391 -13.42 25.57 2.23
N LEU A 392 -13.68 26.42 1.23
CA LEU A 392 -14.16 25.98 -0.09
C LEU A 392 -12.99 26.03 -1.07
N GLY A 393 -12.52 24.85 -1.50
CA GLY A 393 -11.49 24.70 -2.53
C GLY A 393 -11.99 25.16 -3.90
N ARG A 394 -11.49 26.32 -4.37
CA ARG A 394 -11.88 26.86 -5.68
C ARG A 394 -11.38 25.99 -6.83
N GLY A 395 -10.17 25.43 -6.70
CA GLY A 395 -9.64 24.41 -7.61
C GLY A 395 -10.61 23.22 -7.76
N PRO A 396 -10.85 22.42 -6.71
CA PRO A 396 -11.82 21.32 -6.71
C PRO A 396 -13.18 21.67 -7.31
N ILE A 397 -13.77 22.84 -6.96
CA ILE A 397 -15.04 23.30 -7.55
C ILE A 397 -14.92 23.50 -9.07
N THR A 398 -13.87 24.16 -9.56
CA THR A 398 -13.65 24.30 -11.01
C THR A 398 -13.42 22.96 -11.70
N GLY A 399 -12.77 22.00 -11.03
CA GLY A 399 -12.63 20.62 -11.53
C GLY A 399 -13.97 19.92 -11.70
N VAL A 400 -14.86 19.96 -10.70
CA VAL A 400 -16.21 19.39 -10.79
C VAL A 400 -16.99 20.01 -11.96
N VAL A 401 -16.96 21.34 -12.09
CA VAL A 401 -17.64 22.03 -13.20
C VAL A 401 -17.07 21.62 -14.56
N LEU A 402 -15.74 21.59 -14.72
CA LEU A 402 -15.10 21.18 -15.97
C LEU A 402 -15.43 19.71 -16.32
N VAL A 403 -15.35 18.79 -15.36
CA VAL A 403 -15.66 17.37 -15.56
C VAL A 403 -17.12 17.19 -16.00
N LEU A 404 -18.07 17.85 -15.33
CA LEU A 404 -19.50 17.76 -15.69
C LEU A 404 -19.82 18.38 -17.06
N VAL A 405 -19.18 19.50 -17.41
CA VAL A 405 -19.39 20.18 -18.71
C VAL A 405 -18.73 19.41 -19.87
N LEU A 406 -17.61 18.72 -19.61
CA LEU A 406 -16.87 18.01 -20.65
C LEU A 406 -17.32 16.55 -20.83
N ALA A 407 -18.06 15.95 -19.89
CA ALA A 407 -18.57 14.58 -20.04
C ALA A 407 -19.47 14.39 -21.28
N PRO A 408 -20.44 15.29 -21.58
CA PRO A 408 -21.23 15.17 -22.82
C PRO A 408 -20.39 15.28 -24.10
N VAL A 409 -19.31 16.05 -24.07
CA VAL A 409 -18.37 16.15 -25.21
C VAL A 409 -17.60 14.85 -25.36
N ALA A 410 -17.12 14.27 -24.26
CA ALA A 410 -16.38 13.01 -24.24
C ALA A 410 -17.19 11.82 -24.76
N ALA A 411 -18.52 11.82 -24.60
CA ALA A 411 -19.42 10.81 -25.16
C ALA A 411 -19.36 10.71 -26.70
N HIS A 412 -18.88 11.76 -27.38
CA HIS A 412 -18.72 11.84 -28.83
C HIS A 412 -17.26 11.74 -29.29
N LEU A 413 -16.34 11.41 -28.39
CA LEU A 413 -14.92 11.26 -28.68
C LEU A 413 -14.50 9.78 -28.58
N PRO A 414 -13.50 9.33 -29.36
CA PRO A 414 -12.87 8.04 -29.13
C PRO A 414 -12.25 7.96 -27.73
N VAL A 415 -12.24 6.77 -27.15
CA VAL A 415 -11.84 6.45 -25.76
C VAL A 415 -10.57 7.20 -25.30
N VAL A 416 -9.48 7.18 -26.07
CA VAL A 416 -8.22 7.88 -25.74
C VAL A 416 -8.42 9.39 -25.55
N PHE A 417 -9.21 10.03 -26.43
CA PHE A 417 -9.47 11.46 -26.38
C PHE A 417 -10.45 11.82 -25.26
N GLY A 418 -11.42 10.95 -24.94
CA GLY A 418 -12.24 11.07 -23.74
C GLY A 418 -11.39 11.07 -22.46
N LEU A 419 -10.50 10.07 -22.30
CA LEU A 419 -9.57 10.02 -21.17
C LEU A 419 -8.61 11.23 -21.15
N GLY A 420 -8.11 11.65 -22.32
CA GLY A 420 -7.25 12.83 -22.46
C GLY A 420 -7.95 14.13 -22.07
N LEU A 421 -9.24 14.28 -22.40
CA LEU A 421 -10.06 15.43 -22.02
C LEU A 421 -10.30 15.47 -20.50
N LEU A 422 -10.54 14.32 -19.87
CA LEU A 422 -10.65 14.20 -18.41
C LEU A 422 -9.34 14.55 -17.70
N ALA A 423 -8.20 14.02 -18.18
CA ALA A 423 -6.88 14.35 -17.67
C ALA A 423 -6.59 15.85 -17.82
N ALA A 424 -6.92 16.47 -18.96
CA ALA A 424 -6.78 17.90 -19.19
C ALA A 424 -7.65 18.75 -18.25
N ALA A 425 -8.89 18.33 -17.96
CA ALA A 425 -9.78 18.99 -17.01
C ALA A 425 -9.19 19.01 -15.59
N VAL A 426 -8.67 17.86 -15.13
CA VAL A 426 -8.10 17.71 -13.78
C VAL A 426 -6.71 18.38 -13.67
N VAL A 427 -5.89 18.37 -14.72
CA VAL A 427 -4.65 19.18 -14.80
C VAL A 427 -4.98 20.67 -14.75
N SER A 428 -6.02 21.12 -15.45
CA SER A 428 -6.44 22.53 -15.46
C SER A 428 -6.79 23.03 -14.06
N LEU A 429 -7.41 22.21 -13.21
CA LEU A 429 -7.64 22.52 -11.79
C LEU A 429 -6.34 22.88 -11.05
N VAL A 430 -5.27 22.09 -11.20
CA VAL A 430 -4.00 22.36 -10.51
C VAL A 430 -3.25 23.54 -11.12
N LEU A 431 -3.32 23.71 -12.45
CA LEU A 431 -2.77 24.88 -13.12
C LEU A 431 -3.46 26.17 -12.66
N LEU A 432 -4.80 26.19 -12.56
CA LEU A 432 -5.57 27.33 -12.05
C LEU A 432 -5.21 27.66 -10.61
N ASP A 433 -5.05 26.65 -9.74
CA ASP A 433 -4.71 26.88 -8.34
C ASP A 433 -3.29 27.46 -8.18
N ARG A 434 -2.33 26.95 -8.97
CA ARG A 434 -0.94 27.41 -9.00
C ARG A 434 -0.74 28.76 -9.71
N THR A 435 -1.64 29.17 -10.61
CA THR A 435 -1.51 30.41 -11.41
C THR A 435 -2.49 31.50 -10.98
N VAL A 436 -3.79 31.27 -11.11
CA VAL A 436 -4.87 32.24 -10.82
C VAL A 436 -5.07 32.39 -9.31
N PHE A 437 -5.14 31.28 -8.56
CA PHE A 437 -5.32 31.31 -7.10
C PHE A 437 -4.01 31.35 -6.31
N ARG A 438 -2.87 31.62 -6.99
CA ARG A 438 -1.49 31.56 -6.45
C ARG A 438 -1.28 32.24 -5.10
N VAL A 439 -1.98 33.33 -4.81
CA VAL A 439 -1.86 34.08 -3.55
C VAL A 439 -2.46 33.27 -2.40
N ARG A 440 -3.68 32.74 -2.59
CA ARG A 440 -4.35 31.87 -1.61
C ARG A 440 -3.59 30.55 -1.45
N HIS A 441 -3.12 29.97 -2.56
CA HIS A 441 -2.33 28.73 -2.56
C HIS A 441 -1.06 28.88 -1.71
N ARG A 442 -0.28 29.95 -1.90
CA ARG A 442 0.92 30.24 -1.09
C ARG A 442 0.60 30.51 0.38
N ALA A 443 -0.48 31.24 0.66
CA ALA A 443 -0.90 31.52 2.04
C ALA A 443 -1.32 30.25 2.79
N LEU A 444 -2.00 29.31 2.11
CA LEU A 444 -2.35 28.00 2.67
C LEU A 444 -1.11 27.13 2.89
N HIS A 445 -0.18 27.08 1.91
CA HIS A 445 1.09 26.35 2.06
C HIS A 445 1.92 26.87 3.24
N GLY A 446 2.12 28.19 3.36
CA GLY A 446 2.85 28.77 4.51
C GLY A 446 2.14 28.58 5.86
N ALA A 447 0.84 28.29 5.89
CA ALA A 447 0.11 27.96 7.12
C ALA A 447 0.30 26.50 7.57
N ILE A 448 0.59 25.58 6.64
CA ILE A 448 0.81 24.14 6.93
C ILE A 448 2.30 23.75 6.95
N GLU A 449 3.19 24.56 6.38
CA GLU A 449 4.65 24.33 6.33
C GLU A 449 5.25 23.93 7.71
N PRO A 450 4.91 24.56 8.85
CA PRO A 450 5.40 24.14 10.18
C PRO A 450 4.90 22.78 10.66
N VAL A 451 3.82 22.26 10.06
CA VAL A 451 3.28 20.91 10.31
C VAL A 451 4.00 19.92 9.39
N THR A 452 4.18 20.27 8.12
CA THR A 452 4.92 19.45 7.13
C THR A 452 6.37 19.22 7.54
N GLU A 453 7.08 20.24 8.06
CA GLU A 453 8.48 20.12 8.52
C GLU A 453 8.67 19.13 9.68
N ARG A 454 7.62 18.83 10.47
CA ARG A 454 7.69 17.87 11.58
C ARG A 454 7.73 16.40 11.13
N PHE A 455 7.51 16.11 9.83
CA PHE A 455 7.46 14.73 9.33
C PHE A 455 8.85 14.16 8.98
N SER A 456 9.49 13.49 9.94
CA SER A 456 10.73 12.74 9.73
C SER A 456 10.57 11.44 8.90
N GLY A 457 9.37 10.84 8.89
CA GLY A 457 9.11 9.51 8.30
C GLY A 457 9.16 9.41 6.77
N VAL A 458 8.67 8.29 6.24
CA VAL A 458 8.48 8.08 4.79
C VAL A 458 7.32 8.93 4.29
N THR A 459 7.46 9.54 3.12
CA THR A 459 6.49 10.49 2.58
C THR A 459 5.44 9.79 1.71
N PRO A 460 4.18 10.29 1.63
CA PRO A 460 3.13 9.64 0.84
C PRO A 460 3.45 9.51 -0.66
N LYS A 461 4.32 10.38 -1.21
CA LYS A 461 4.80 10.32 -2.59
C LYS A 461 5.70 9.10 -2.85
N GLU A 462 6.42 8.64 -1.84
CA GLU A 462 7.29 7.45 -1.90
C GLU A 462 6.47 6.15 -1.75
N LEU A 463 5.41 6.18 -0.93
CA LEU A 463 4.41 5.11 -0.87
C LEU A 463 3.61 4.99 -2.18
N PHE A 464 3.25 6.11 -2.80
CA PHE A 464 2.59 6.14 -4.10
C PHE A 464 3.45 5.48 -5.19
N LEU A 465 4.77 5.72 -5.17
CA LEU A 465 5.70 5.05 -6.10
C LEU A 465 5.79 3.54 -5.85
N ASP A 466 5.88 3.10 -4.59
CA ASP A 466 5.94 1.67 -4.22
C ASP A 466 4.72 0.90 -4.72
N LEU A 467 3.56 1.56 -4.73
CA LEU A 467 2.29 0.99 -5.17
C LEU A 467 2.29 0.59 -6.65
N VAL A 468 2.89 1.44 -7.51
CA VAL A 468 3.08 1.10 -8.95
C VAL A 468 4.09 -0.03 -9.12
N TYR A 469 5.14 -0.07 -8.28
CA TYR A 469 6.10 -1.18 -8.30
C TYR A 469 5.49 -2.52 -7.87
N VAL A 470 4.55 -2.53 -6.92
CA VAL A 470 3.86 -3.78 -6.55
C VAL A 470 2.90 -4.24 -7.63
N PHE A 471 2.24 -3.34 -8.37
CA PHE A 471 1.55 -3.76 -9.59
C PHE A 471 2.52 -4.42 -10.57
N ALA A 472 3.74 -3.87 -10.78
CA ALA A 472 4.76 -4.52 -11.60
C ALA A 472 5.19 -5.91 -11.06
N PHE A 473 5.28 -6.11 -9.74
CA PHE A 473 5.58 -7.42 -9.13
C PHE A 473 4.42 -8.43 -9.29
N ILE A 474 3.17 -7.96 -9.25
CA ILE A 474 1.99 -8.79 -9.58
C ILE A 474 2.11 -9.25 -11.04
N GLN A 475 2.41 -8.34 -11.97
CA GLN A 475 2.58 -8.67 -13.39
C GLN A 475 3.76 -9.63 -13.67
N VAL A 476 4.84 -9.60 -12.87
CA VAL A 476 5.88 -10.63 -12.90
C VAL A 476 5.33 -11.99 -12.44
N THR A 477 4.47 -12.01 -11.43
CA THR A 477 3.79 -13.22 -10.97
C THR A 477 2.84 -13.76 -12.04
N GLU A 478 2.15 -12.89 -12.81
CA GLU A 478 1.36 -13.26 -13.99
C GLU A 478 2.23 -13.92 -15.06
N LEU A 479 3.36 -13.31 -15.44
CA LEU A 479 4.31 -13.87 -16.42
C LEU A 479 4.76 -15.30 -16.04
N MET A 480 5.14 -15.51 -14.77
CA MET A 480 5.48 -16.85 -14.26
C MET A 480 4.26 -17.80 -14.19
N THR A 481 3.05 -17.28 -14.02
CA THR A 481 1.82 -18.09 -13.97
C THR A 481 1.44 -18.62 -15.35
N ALA A 482 1.62 -17.79 -16.39
CA ALA A 482 1.32 -18.10 -17.78
C ALA A 482 2.25 -19.19 -18.35
N VAL A 483 3.54 -19.15 -17.99
CA VAL A 483 4.54 -20.16 -18.38
C VAL A 483 5.08 -20.87 -17.13
N PRO A 484 4.33 -21.84 -16.55
CA PRO A 484 4.67 -22.49 -15.28
C PRO A 484 5.74 -23.58 -15.48
N ASN A 485 6.92 -23.18 -15.94
CA ASN A 485 8.09 -24.04 -16.12
C ASN A 485 9.38 -23.31 -15.69
N ALA A 486 10.53 -23.97 -15.79
CA ALA A 486 11.82 -23.39 -15.37
C ALA A 486 12.21 -22.13 -16.17
N ARG A 487 11.78 -22.00 -17.43
CA ARG A 487 12.02 -20.81 -18.27
C ARG A 487 11.18 -19.64 -17.80
N GLY A 488 9.87 -19.79 -17.61
CA GLY A 488 9.00 -18.70 -17.14
C GLY A 488 9.39 -18.21 -15.73
N LEU A 489 9.84 -19.12 -14.87
CA LEU A 489 10.46 -18.78 -13.58
C LEU A 489 11.72 -17.91 -13.75
N PHE A 490 12.64 -18.31 -14.63
CA PHE A 490 13.86 -17.54 -14.90
C PHE A 490 13.53 -16.16 -15.52
N GLU A 491 12.67 -16.12 -16.53
CA GLU A 491 12.19 -14.91 -17.20
C GLU A 491 11.59 -13.92 -16.20
N GLY A 492 10.72 -14.39 -15.29
CA GLY A 492 10.17 -13.55 -14.23
C GLY A 492 11.21 -13.05 -13.21
N VAL A 493 12.18 -13.88 -12.80
CA VAL A 493 13.25 -13.46 -11.87
C VAL A 493 14.17 -12.41 -12.50
N VAL A 494 14.46 -12.53 -13.80
CA VAL A 494 15.22 -11.55 -14.60
C VAL A 494 14.52 -10.20 -14.66
N VAL A 495 13.20 -10.18 -14.95
CA VAL A 495 12.40 -8.96 -14.95
C VAL A 495 12.31 -8.35 -13.54
N LEU A 496 12.11 -9.19 -12.51
CA LEU A 496 12.09 -8.76 -11.11
C LEU A 496 13.39 -8.08 -10.68
N ALA A 497 14.55 -8.59 -11.13
CA ALA A 497 15.84 -8.00 -10.82
C ALA A 497 15.99 -6.58 -11.41
N LEU A 498 15.55 -6.34 -12.65
CA LEU A 498 15.56 -4.99 -13.25
C LEU A 498 14.62 -4.02 -12.53
N LEU A 499 13.40 -4.47 -12.19
CA LEU A 499 12.43 -3.68 -11.42
C LEU A 499 12.95 -3.33 -10.03
N TRP A 500 13.54 -4.30 -9.33
CA TRP A 500 14.15 -4.11 -8.03
C TRP A 500 15.33 -3.12 -8.08
N TRP A 501 16.16 -3.21 -9.12
CA TRP A 501 17.27 -2.29 -9.33
C TRP A 501 16.79 -0.85 -9.59
N SER A 502 15.74 -0.67 -10.41
CA SER A 502 15.17 0.66 -10.61
C SER A 502 14.50 1.18 -9.34
N TRP A 503 13.73 0.37 -8.61
CA TRP A 503 13.15 0.75 -7.31
C TRP A 503 14.24 1.21 -6.33
N SER A 504 15.33 0.43 -6.22
CA SER A 504 16.46 0.75 -5.35
C SER A 504 17.06 2.13 -5.69
N CYS A 505 17.20 2.47 -6.97
CA CYS A 505 17.72 3.77 -7.39
C CYS A 505 16.78 4.94 -7.03
N TYR A 506 15.47 4.73 -6.94
CA TYR A 506 14.53 5.72 -6.42
C TYR A 506 14.51 5.77 -4.88
N ALA A 507 14.73 4.65 -4.19
CA ALA A 507 14.93 4.63 -2.74
C ALA A 507 16.22 5.37 -2.32
N TRP A 508 17.30 5.24 -3.08
CA TRP A 508 18.53 6.03 -2.92
C TRP A 508 18.30 7.53 -3.23
N LEU A 509 17.46 7.87 -4.21
CA LEU A 509 17.12 9.26 -4.53
C LEU A 509 16.35 9.94 -3.37
N GLY A 510 15.31 9.28 -2.85
CA GLY A 510 14.50 9.79 -1.73
C GLY A 510 15.28 9.95 -0.43
N SER A 511 16.16 8.98 -0.10
CA SER A 511 16.99 9.05 1.11
C SER A 511 18.10 10.10 1.03
N ALA A 512 18.66 10.34 -0.17
CA ALA A 512 19.68 11.35 -0.39
C ALA A 512 19.11 12.77 -0.43
N PHE A 513 17.91 12.97 -0.99
CA PHE A 513 17.36 14.30 -1.27
C PHE A 513 15.83 14.40 -1.17
N ARG A 514 15.34 15.15 -0.17
CA ARG A 514 13.94 15.59 -0.10
C ARG A 514 13.71 16.82 -0.97
N ALA A 515 13.53 16.62 -2.27
CA ALA A 515 13.06 17.66 -3.17
C ALA A 515 11.53 17.77 -3.12
N GLU A 516 11.02 19.00 -2.96
CA GLU A 516 9.58 19.28 -2.88
C GLU A 516 9.08 20.15 -4.05
N ASN A 517 10.01 20.61 -4.91
CA ASN A 517 9.70 21.48 -6.04
C ASN A 517 8.86 20.77 -7.13
N ALA A 518 8.19 21.56 -7.96
CA ALA A 518 7.30 21.03 -9.00
C ALA A 518 8.01 20.09 -9.99
N VAL A 519 9.28 20.34 -10.32
CA VAL A 519 10.03 19.51 -11.28
C VAL A 519 10.29 18.11 -10.72
N ALA A 520 10.68 17.99 -9.45
CA ALA A 520 10.84 16.68 -8.81
C ALA A 520 9.51 15.91 -8.72
N ARG A 521 8.40 16.61 -8.46
CA ARG A 521 7.04 16.01 -8.48
C ARG A 521 6.66 15.51 -9.88
N MET A 522 6.94 16.29 -10.94
CA MET A 522 6.69 15.88 -12.33
C MET A 522 7.59 14.71 -12.76
N MET A 523 8.86 14.68 -12.34
CA MET A 523 9.74 13.54 -12.62
C MET A 523 9.27 12.26 -11.91
N LEU A 524 8.78 12.37 -10.67
CA LEU A 524 8.19 11.23 -9.96
C LEU A 524 6.92 10.72 -10.67
N LEU A 525 6.09 11.62 -11.19
CA LEU A 525 4.90 11.26 -11.97
C LEU A 525 5.26 10.58 -13.29
N GLY A 526 6.27 11.10 -14.01
CA GLY A 526 6.82 10.45 -15.20
C GLY A 526 7.45 9.09 -14.90
N ALA A 527 8.09 8.92 -13.74
CA ALA A 527 8.62 7.64 -13.29
C ALA A 527 7.48 6.64 -13.02
N ALA A 528 6.44 7.07 -12.30
CA ALA A 528 5.23 6.27 -12.06
C ALA A 528 4.55 5.85 -13.38
N ALA A 529 4.44 6.75 -14.36
CA ALA A 529 3.88 6.43 -15.68
C ALA A 529 4.75 5.42 -16.43
N SER A 530 6.08 5.59 -16.37
CA SER A 530 7.02 4.63 -16.94
C SER A 530 6.90 3.25 -16.30
N ILE A 531 6.74 3.16 -14.97
CA ILE A 531 6.57 1.89 -14.26
C ILE A 531 5.23 1.22 -14.61
N LEU A 532 4.15 2.00 -14.79
CA LEU A 532 2.86 1.44 -15.24
C LEU A 532 2.96 0.86 -16.66
N VAL A 533 3.61 1.57 -17.60
CA VAL A 533 3.86 1.05 -18.96
C VAL A 533 4.74 -0.20 -18.91
N ILE A 534 5.80 -0.21 -18.10
CA ILE A 534 6.62 -1.40 -17.87
C ILE A 534 5.74 -2.57 -17.40
N ALA A 535 4.92 -2.37 -16.36
CA ALA A 535 4.07 -3.39 -15.75
C ALA A 535 3.03 -3.97 -16.72
N ILE A 536 2.37 -3.14 -17.52
CA ILE A 536 1.46 -3.57 -18.60
C ILE A 536 2.21 -4.44 -19.63
N THR A 537 3.48 -4.13 -19.89
CA THR A 537 4.30 -4.82 -20.89
C THR A 537 4.98 -6.10 -20.37
N VAL A 538 5.09 -6.30 -19.04
CA VAL A 538 5.73 -7.49 -18.45
C VAL A 538 5.22 -8.83 -19.01
N PRO A 539 3.90 -9.08 -19.17
CA PRO A 539 3.41 -10.35 -19.72
C PRO A 539 3.87 -10.67 -21.16
N VAL A 540 4.28 -9.65 -21.93
CA VAL A 540 4.71 -9.75 -23.33
C VAL A 540 6.18 -9.34 -23.55
N VAL A 541 6.97 -9.22 -22.48
CA VAL A 541 8.36 -8.72 -22.55
C VAL A 541 9.35 -9.64 -23.30
N PHE A 542 8.95 -10.90 -23.54
CA PHE A 542 9.75 -11.91 -24.25
C PHE A 542 9.12 -12.41 -25.57
N ALA A 543 7.97 -11.88 -25.97
CA ALA A 543 7.28 -12.30 -27.19
C ALA A 543 6.40 -11.17 -27.74
N ASP A 544 6.51 -10.89 -29.04
CA ASP A 544 5.63 -9.96 -29.73
C ASP A 544 4.25 -10.58 -29.96
N VAL A 545 3.19 -9.80 -29.72
CA VAL A 545 1.83 -10.18 -30.04
C VAL A 545 1.44 -9.56 -31.40
N PRO A 546 0.95 -10.33 -32.37
CA PRO A 546 0.52 -9.79 -33.66
C PRO A 546 -0.52 -8.67 -33.51
N GLY A 547 -0.38 -7.60 -34.30
CA GLY A 547 -1.28 -6.45 -34.28
C GLY A 547 -0.97 -5.38 -33.22
N GLY A 548 0.12 -5.52 -32.47
CA GLY A 548 0.57 -4.52 -31.49
C GLY A 548 1.97 -3.97 -31.75
N LEU A 549 2.42 -3.09 -30.87
CA LEU A 549 3.82 -2.69 -30.76
C LEU A 549 4.65 -3.86 -30.20
N SER A 550 5.95 -3.86 -30.49
CA SER A 550 6.85 -4.86 -29.93
C SER A 550 6.96 -4.72 -28.40
N GLY A 551 6.48 -5.73 -27.68
CA GLY A 551 6.49 -5.79 -26.21
C GLY A 551 7.89 -5.62 -25.62
N PRO A 552 8.91 -6.40 -26.06
CA PRO A 552 10.30 -6.20 -25.67
C PRO A 552 10.79 -4.76 -25.87
N VAL A 553 10.49 -4.13 -27.02
CA VAL A 553 10.94 -2.75 -27.30
C VAL A 553 10.23 -1.72 -26.42
N VAL A 554 8.91 -1.84 -26.22
CA VAL A 554 8.15 -0.93 -25.34
C VAL A 554 8.65 -1.04 -23.88
N PHE A 555 8.90 -2.25 -23.39
CA PHE A 555 9.46 -2.48 -22.05
C PHE A 555 10.82 -1.80 -21.89
N VAL A 556 11.76 -2.04 -22.82
CA VAL A 556 13.12 -1.49 -22.74
C VAL A 556 13.11 0.04 -22.91
N THR A 557 12.21 0.57 -23.74
CA THR A 557 12.02 2.02 -23.91
C THR A 557 11.52 2.65 -22.61
N ALA A 558 10.48 2.10 -22.00
CA ALA A 558 9.92 2.60 -20.74
C ALA A 558 10.91 2.46 -19.57
N TYR A 559 11.70 1.36 -19.52
CA TYR A 559 12.81 1.21 -18.59
C TYR A 559 13.89 2.28 -18.82
N GLY A 560 14.25 2.55 -20.08
CA GLY A 560 15.17 3.61 -20.47
C GLY A 560 14.73 5.00 -19.99
N VAL A 561 13.45 5.34 -20.18
CA VAL A 561 12.86 6.59 -19.67
C VAL A 561 12.91 6.63 -18.14
N LEU A 562 12.54 5.54 -17.45
CA LEU A 562 12.59 5.45 -15.99
C LEU A 562 14.00 5.68 -15.43
N ARG A 563 15.04 5.13 -16.08
CA ARG A 563 16.45 5.33 -15.74
C ARG A 563 16.92 6.75 -16.07
N ALA A 564 16.53 7.30 -17.21
CA ALA A 564 16.85 8.67 -17.61
C ALA A 564 16.25 9.71 -16.66
N LEU A 565 15.01 9.52 -16.20
CA LEU A 565 14.37 10.36 -15.19
C LEU A 565 15.10 10.30 -13.84
N ASN A 566 15.55 9.11 -13.41
CA ASN A 566 16.32 8.96 -12.17
C ASN A 566 17.68 9.68 -12.24
N LEU A 567 18.44 9.45 -13.32
CA LEU A 567 19.72 10.11 -13.55
C LEU A 567 19.55 11.64 -13.73
N GLY A 568 18.49 12.07 -14.41
CA GLY A 568 18.12 13.48 -14.57
C GLY A 568 17.77 14.17 -13.25
N ALA A 569 17.05 13.48 -12.35
CA ALA A 569 16.77 13.98 -11.01
C ALA A 569 18.06 14.17 -10.20
N PHE A 570 18.94 13.16 -10.17
CA PHE A 570 20.26 13.28 -9.55
C PHE A 570 21.10 14.39 -10.18
N TRP A 571 21.07 14.55 -11.50
CA TRP A 571 21.80 15.61 -12.21
C TRP A 571 21.33 17.00 -11.79
N MET A 572 20.02 17.25 -11.77
CA MET A 572 19.49 18.56 -11.36
C MET A 572 19.87 18.92 -9.93
N ILE A 573 19.87 17.95 -9.02
CA ILE A 573 20.19 18.17 -7.61
C ILE A 573 21.70 18.38 -7.41
N THR A 574 22.52 17.58 -8.09
CA THR A 574 23.99 17.61 -7.97
C THR A 574 24.67 18.60 -8.93
N ARG A 575 23.92 19.33 -9.77
CA ARG A 575 24.45 20.21 -10.83
C ARG A 575 25.54 21.19 -10.37
N HIS A 576 25.46 21.66 -9.12
CA HIS A 576 26.39 22.63 -8.55
C HIS A 576 27.65 22.01 -7.93
N ASP A 577 27.70 20.69 -7.76
CA ASP A 577 28.84 19.96 -7.20
C ASP A 577 29.58 19.17 -8.31
N ARG A 578 30.86 19.49 -8.51
CA ARG A 578 31.68 18.84 -9.55
C ARG A 578 32.04 17.39 -9.23
N VAL A 579 32.14 17.02 -7.94
CA VAL A 579 32.52 15.68 -7.48
C VAL A 579 31.34 14.72 -7.65
N PHE A 580 30.15 15.10 -7.17
CA PHE A 580 28.95 14.27 -7.37
C PHE A 580 28.59 14.11 -8.85
N ARG A 581 28.77 15.15 -9.67
CA ARG A 581 28.56 15.07 -11.12
C ARG A 581 29.48 14.03 -11.78
N GLY A 582 30.76 13.98 -11.39
CA GLY A 582 31.71 12.97 -11.89
C GLY A 582 31.33 11.54 -11.50
N GLN A 583 30.76 11.36 -10.29
CA GLN A 583 30.23 10.07 -9.84
C GLN A 583 28.96 9.68 -10.61
N LEU A 584 28.06 10.63 -10.87
CA LEU A 584 26.83 10.40 -11.63
C LEU A 584 27.12 9.97 -13.07
N VAL A 585 28.11 10.59 -13.75
CA VAL A 585 28.53 10.15 -15.09
C VAL A 585 29.08 8.72 -15.07
N ARG A 586 29.84 8.34 -14.03
CA ARG A 586 30.32 6.95 -13.87
C ARG A 586 29.18 5.94 -13.67
N LEU A 587 28.06 6.35 -13.07
CA LEU A 587 26.85 5.51 -12.94
C LEU A 587 26.00 5.50 -14.23
N ALA A 588 26.02 6.58 -15.01
CA ALA A 588 25.27 6.68 -16.26
C ALA A 588 25.84 5.78 -17.38
N VAL A 589 27.16 5.57 -17.44
CA VAL A 589 27.79 4.74 -18.48
C VAL A 589 27.36 3.26 -18.39
N PRO A 590 27.43 2.57 -17.24
CA PRO A 590 26.87 1.22 -17.10
C PRO A 590 25.38 1.15 -17.44
N ALA A 591 24.58 2.12 -16.99
CA ALA A 591 23.15 2.16 -17.30
C ALA A 591 22.88 2.28 -18.81
N ALA A 592 23.70 3.05 -19.55
CA ALA A 592 23.59 3.13 -21.01
C ALA A 592 24.01 1.81 -21.71
N VAL A 593 25.05 1.13 -21.22
CA VAL A 593 25.46 -0.19 -21.72
C VAL A 593 24.38 -1.24 -21.47
N VAL A 594 23.75 -1.22 -20.29
CA VAL A 594 22.62 -2.09 -19.94
C VAL A 594 21.45 -1.86 -20.90
N LEU A 595 21.06 -0.62 -21.16
CA LEU A 595 20.00 -0.32 -22.12
C LEU A 595 20.35 -0.79 -23.54
N ALA A 596 21.60 -0.60 -23.98
CA ALA A 596 22.04 -1.10 -25.29
C ALA A 596 21.97 -2.64 -25.39
N LEU A 597 22.35 -3.36 -24.33
CA LEU A 597 22.23 -4.83 -24.27
C LEU A 597 20.77 -5.30 -24.26
N LEU A 598 19.89 -4.59 -23.55
CA LEU A 598 18.46 -4.90 -23.52
C LEU A 598 17.78 -4.61 -24.87
N TYR A 599 18.13 -3.52 -25.56
CA TYR A 599 17.67 -3.27 -26.93
C TYR A 599 18.22 -4.31 -27.92
N ALA A 600 19.48 -4.71 -27.78
CA ALA A 600 20.05 -5.81 -28.58
C ALA A 600 19.29 -7.12 -28.32
N ALA A 601 18.90 -7.41 -27.08
CA ALA A 601 18.10 -8.58 -26.72
C ALA A 601 16.68 -8.53 -27.28
N ALA A 602 16.05 -7.35 -27.30
CA ALA A 602 14.75 -7.12 -27.92
C ALA A 602 14.79 -7.28 -29.46
N ALA A 603 15.93 -6.98 -30.09
CA ALA A 603 16.13 -7.14 -31.53
C ALA A 603 16.52 -8.56 -31.97
N VAL A 604 16.69 -9.52 -31.05
CA VAL A 604 16.96 -10.92 -31.40
C VAL A 604 15.69 -11.56 -31.96
N PRO A 605 15.65 -11.99 -33.24
CA PRO A 605 14.49 -12.66 -33.80
C PRO A 605 14.26 -14.02 -33.12
N PRO A 606 13.01 -14.51 -33.04
CA PRO A 606 12.72 -15.82 -32.49
C PRO A 606 13.45 -16.91 -33.30
N ALA A 607 14.22 -17.75 -32.60
CA ALA A 607 15.10 -18.76 -33.22
C ALA A 607 14.34 -19.92 -33.89
N SER A 608 13.05 -20.07 -33.60
CA SER A 608 12.15 -21.09 -34.15
C SER A 608 10.71 -20.59 -34.12
N ALA A 609 9.83 -21.25 -34.87
CA ALA A 609 8.39 -21.02 -34.80
C ALA A 609 7.75 -21.50 -33.48
N ASP A 610 8.44 -22.35 -32.72
CA ASP A 610 8.07 -22.73 -31.35
C ASP A 610 8.31 -21.57 -30.37
N PRO A 611 7.27 -21.00 -29.73
CA PRO A 611 7.42 -19.94 -28.74
C PRO A 611 8.14 -20.40 -27.46
N GLU A 612 8.14 -21.70 -27.15
CA GLU A 612 8.75 -22.26 -25.94
C GLU A 612 10.26 -22.51 -26.06
N ALA A 613 10.80 -22.55 -27.28
CA ALA A 613 12.22 -22.81 -27.54
C ALA A 613 13.16 -21.86 -26.77
N PHE A 614 14.21 -22.44 -26.17
CA PHE A 614 15.21 -21.69 -25.43
C PHE A 614 16.07 -20.83 -26.37
N GLN A 615 16.12 -19.52 -26.11
CA GLN A 615 16.91 -18.57 -26.89
C GLN A 615 18.18 -18.18 -26.13
N PRO A 616 19.34 -18.82 -26.41
CA PRO A 616 20.57 -18.61 -25.65
C PRO A 616 21.09 -17.17 -25.77
N VAL A 617 21.15 -16.62 -26.98
CA VAL A 617 21.67 -15.26 -27.23
C VAL A 617 20.89 -14.20 -26.45
N ARG A 618 19.56 -14.23 -26.57
CA ARG A 618 18.66 -13.32 -25.84
C ARG A 618 18.84 -13.48 -24.33
N THR A 619 18.85 -14.72 -23.84
CA THR A 619 19.05 -15.04 -22.42
C THR A 619 20.39 -14.49 -21.90
N THR A 620 21.48 -14.70 -22.62
CA THR A 620 22.82 -14.21 -22.26
C THR A 620 22.86 -12.68 -22.21
N LEU A 621 22.26 -11.98 -23.17
CA LEU A 621 22.22 -10.51 -23.17
C LEU A 621 21.50 -9.95 -21.93
N TRP A 622 20.36 -10.53 -21.54
CA TRP A 622 19.65 -10.16 -20.30
C TRP A 622 20.46 -10.45 -19.03
N VAL A 623 21.13 -11.60 -18.95
CA VAL A 623 22.00 -11.94 -17.80
C VAL A 623 23.18 -10.99 -17.70
N VAL A 624 23.87 -10.72 -18.81
CA VAL A 624 25.01 -9.78 -18.84
C VAL A 624 24.55 -8.36 -18.47
N ALA A 625 23.38 -7.91 -18.94
CA ALA A 625 22.79 -6.64 -18.56
C ALA A 625 22.58 -6.55 -17.03
N ILE A 626 21.94 -7.55 -16.40
CA ILE A 626 21.74 -7.58 -14.94
C ILE A 626 23.07 -7.60 -14.18
N VAL A 627 24.03 -8.42 -14.62
CA VAL A 627 25.37 -8.50 -13.99
C VAL A 627 26.10 -7.16 -14.06
N ILE A 628 25.99 -6.42 -15.16
CA ILE A 628 26.57 -5.07 -15.28
C ILE A 628 25.86 -4.08 -14.37
N ASP A 629 24.52 -4.05 -14.34
CA ASP A 629 23.77 -3.09 -13.53
C ASP A 629 24.07 -3.29 -12.02
N PHE A 630 23.88 -4.50 -11.50
CA PHE A 630 24.15 -4.84 -10.10
C PHE A 630 25.65 -4.77 -9.74
N GLY A 631 26.52 -5.26 -10.62
CA GLY A 631 27.97 -5.24 -10.43
C GLY A 631 28.53 -3.83 -10.42
N SER A 632 28.04 -2.94 -11.29
CA SER A 632 28.43 -1.53 -11.30
C SER A 632 28.06 -0.82 -9.99
N GLY A 633 26.90 -1.14 -9.41
CA GLY A 633 26.51 -0.68 -8.08
C GLY A 633 27.50 -1.03 -6.98
N TYR A 634 27.98 -2.27 -6.96
CA TYR A 634 28.94 -2.75 -5.97
C TYR A 634 30.36 -2.20 -6.19
N LEU A 635 30.81 -2.12 -7.45
CA LEU A 635 32.18 -1.70 -7.81
C LEU A 635 32.37 -0.19 -7.78
N LEU A 636 31.39 0.58 -8.27
CA LEU A 636 31.44 2.05 -8.31
C LEU A 636 31.02 2.68 -6.97
N ASN A 637 30.56 1.88 -6.01
CA ASN A 637 30.08 2.21 -4.67
C ASN A 637 30.67 3.53 -4.13
N ALA A 638 29.96 4.61 -4.41
CA ALA A 638 30.43 5.93 -4.10
C ALA A 638 30.26 6.15 -2.60
N ARG A 639 31.40 6.22 -1.89
CA ARG A 639 31.55 6.50 -0.45
C ARG A 639 30.92 7.83 0.03
N HIS A 640 30.18 8.52 -0.85
CA HIS A 640 29.64 9.86 -0.73
C HIS A 640 28.10 9.90 -0.89
N TRP A 641 27.43 8.79 -1.27
CA TRP A 641 25.95 8.74 -1.31
C TRP A 641 25.38 8.54 0.10
N LEU A 642 24.87 9.61 0.70
CA LEU A 642 24.50 9.64 2.11
C LEU A 642 23.11 9.08 2.41
N VAL A 643 23.05 8.00 3.19
CA VAL A 643 21.82 7.58 3.89
C VAL A 643 21.59 8.49 5.10
N ARG A 644 20.88 9.61 4.88
CA ARG A 644 20.75 10.70 5.87
C ARG A 644 20.03 10.30 7.16
N SER A 645 19.01 9.44 7.07
CA SER A 645 18.24 8.95 8.22
C SER A 645 18.17 7.43 8.19
N ALA A 646 18.56 6.82 9.30
CA ALA A 646 18.52 5.36 9.44
C ALA A 646 17.08 4.83 9.56
N GLU A 647 16.20 5.60 10.21
CA GLU A 647 14.77 5.33 10.34
C GLU A 647 14.08 5.30 8.97
N HIS A 648 14.13 6.41 8.22
CA HIS A 648 13.54 6.50 6.90
C HIS A 648 14.05 5.41 5.94
N TRP A 649 15.36 5.11 5.95
CA TRP A 649 15.91 4.05 5.10
C TRP A 649 15.37 2.66 5.48
N ALA A 650 15.38 2.31 6.77
CA ALA A 650 14.85 1.02 7.22
C ALA A 650 13.34 0.91 6.96
N ASP A 651 12.59 1.99 7.11
CA ASP A 651 11.15 2.03 6.83
C ASP A 651 10.83 1.89 5.34
N ARG A 652 11.59 2.50 4.42
CA ARG A 652 11.41 2.28 2.96
C ARG A 652 11.51 0.79 2.59
N PHE A 653 12.47 0.08 3.16
CA PHE A 653 12.65 -1.36 2.93
C PHE A 653 11.65 -2.22 3.71
N GLY A 654 11.20 -1.78 4.89
CA GLY A 654 10.06 -2.39 5.58
C GLY A 654 8.78 -2.28 4.77
N LEU A 655 8.48 -1.10 4.23
CA LEU A 655 7.29 -0.84 3.44
C LEU A 655 7.25 -1.68 2.16
N ILE A 656 8.33 -1.75 1.37
CA ILE A 656 8.30 -2.59 0.15
C ILE A 656 8.11 -4.09 0.46
N ILE A 657 8.60 -4.59 1.59
CA ILE A 657 8.31 -5.95 2.08
C ILE A 657 6.81 -6.08 2.45
N LEU A 658 6.21 -5.10 3.14
CA LEU A 658 4.77 -5.09 3.42
C LEU A 658 3.95 -5.13 2.13
N VAL A 659 4.20 -4.21 1.19
CA VAL A 659 3.39 -4.12 -0.04
C VAL A 659 3.60 -5.37 -0.93
N ALA A 660 4.80 -5.98 -0.95
CA ALA A 660 5.03 -7.25 -1.64
C ALA A 660 4.24 -8.43 -1.01
N LEU A 661 4.16 -8.50 0.33
CA LEU A 661 3.28 -9.47 1.00
C LEU A 661 1.79 -9.19 0.70
N GLY A 662 1.41 -7.92 0.52
CA GLY A 662 0.10 -7.52 -0.01
C GLY A 662 -0.14 -8.05 -1.43
N GLY A 663 0.85 -7.97 -2.31
CA GLY A 663 0.79 -8.58 -3.65
C GLY A 663 0.56 -10.11 -3.59
N ALA A 664 1.14 -10.81 -2.61
CA ALA A 664 0.87 -12.22 -2.39
C ALA A 664 -0.57 -12.50 -1.92
N ILE A 665 -1.15 -11.63 -1.08
CA ILE A 665 -2.57 -11.69 -0.70
C ILE A 665 -3.47 -11.49 -1.92
N VAL A 666 -3.23 -10.43 -2.72
CA VAL A 666 -4.01 -10.12 -3.93
C VAL A 666 -3.92 -11.27 -4.93
N SER A 667 -2.73 -11.81 -5.20
CA SER A 667 -2.51 -12.99 -6.06
C SER A 667 -3.31 -14.21 -5.58
N THR A 668 -3.31 -14.46 -4.26
CA THR A 668 -4.09 -15.55 -3.66
C THR A 668 -5.59 -15.31 -3.84
N GLY A 669 -6.09 -14.11 -3.55
CA GLY A 669 -7.50 -13.74 -3.69
C GLY A 669 -8.02 -13.80 -5.14
N LEU A 670 -7.23 -13.37 -6.12
CA LEU A 670 -7.56 -13.49 -7.54
C LEU A 670 -7.71 -14.95 -8.03
N SER A 671 -7.25 -15.93 -7.24
CA SER A 671 -7.39 -17.35 -7.55
C SER A 671 -8.82 -17.88 -7.34
N VAL A 672 -9.61 -17.18 -6.51
CA VAL A 672 -10.87 -17.70 -5.96
C VAL A 672 -12.10 -16.93 -6.46
N THR A 673 -11.94 -15.68 -6.91
CA THR A 673 -13.03 -14.77 -7.32
C THR A 673 -14.05 -15.40 -8.28
N ASN A 674 -13.60 -16.21 -9.24
CA ASN A 674 -14.44 -16.80 -10.29
C ASN A 674 -14.88 -18.25 -9.97
N ARG A 675 -14.96 -18.62 -8.69
CA ARG A 675 -15.32 -19.98 -8.24
C ARG A 675 -16.38 -19.93 -7.16
N ALA A 676 -17.06 -21.05 -6.92
CA ALA A 676 -17.96 -21.20 -5.78
C ALA A 676 -17.15 -21.20 -4.48
N VAL A 677 -17.61 -20.47 -3.46
CA VAL A 677 -16.95 -20.47 -2.15
C VAL A 677 -17.16 -21.82 -1.45
N SER A 678 -16.08 -22.56 -1.19
CA SER A 678 -16.13 -23.86 -0.52
C SER A 678 -15.32 -23.89 0.78
N THR A 679 -15.61 -24.86 1.65
CA THR A 679 -14.84 -25.10 2.89
C THR A 679 -13.35 -25.34 2.61
N MET A 680 -13.01 -26.01 1.50
CA MET A 680 -11.61 -26.25 1.11
C MET A 680 -10.94 -24.95 0.63
N MET A 681 -11.67 -24.13 -0.14
CA MET A 681 -11.20 -22.82 -0.59
C MET A 681 -10.93 -21.87 0.58
N ILE A 682 -11.87 -21.80 1.54
CA ILE A 682 -11.73 -21.04 2.78
C ILE A 682 -10.50 -21.53 3.56
N LEU A 683 -10.35 -22.83 3.79
CA LEU A 683 -9.23 -23.38 4.55
C LEU A 683 -7.88 -23.14 3.86
N ALA A 684 -7.80 -23.29 2.54
CA ALA A 684 -6.60 -22.98 1.77
C ALA A 684 -6.23 -21.49 1.84
N THR A 685 -7.22 -20.60 1.73
CA THR A 685 -7.05 -19.14 1.82
C THR A 685 -6.57 -18.71 3.21
N VAL A 686 -7.17 -19.28 4.27
CA VAL A 686 -6.76 -19.04 5.67
C VAL A 686 -5.34 -19.54 5.93
N LEU A 687 -4.99 -20.74 5.46
CA LEU A 687 -3.62 -21.28 5.60
C LEU A 687 -2.59 -20.45 4.80
N GLY A 688 -2.96 -19.94 3.63
CA GLY A 688 -2.15 -18.99 2.86
C GLY A 688 -1.90 -17.69 3.62
N LEU A 689 -2.93 -17.13 4.27
CA LEU A 689 -2.74 -15.95 5.12
C LEU A 689 -1.89 -16.25 6.37
N VAL A 690 -2.05 -17.41 7.00
CA VAL A 690 -1.18 -17.84 8.12
C VAL A 690 0.28 -17.94 7.68
N LEU A 691 0.55 -18.45 6.47
CA LEU A 691 1.89 -18.48 5.89
C LEU A 691 2.46 -17.06 5.71
N ILE A 692 1.71 -16.15 5.08
CA ILE A 692 2.10 -14.75 4.86
C ILE A 692 2.31 -14.03 6.20
N ALA A 693 1.46 -14.26 7.20
CA ALA A 693 1.58 -13.71 8.55
C ALA A 693 2.84 -14.21 9.27
N ALA A 694 3.23 -15.47 9.08
CA ALA A 694 4.46 -16.02 9.65
C ALA A 694 5.74 -15.45 8.98
N LEU A 695 5.70 -15.19 7.65
CA LEU A 695 6.76 -14.46 6.94
C LEU A 695 6.88 -13.00 7.43
N TRP A 696 5.74 -12.31 7.60
CA TRP A 696 5.67 -10.99 8.22
C TRP A 696 6.32 -10.99 9.61
N TRP A 697 6.00 -11.98 10.44
CA TRP A 697 6.49 -12.06 11.82
C TRP A 697 8.01 -12.27 11.89
N ALA A 698 8.56 -13.13 11.03
CA ALA A 698 10.00 -13.39 10.96
C ALA A 698 10.79 -12.10 10.75
N TYR A 699 10.38 -11.26 9.80
CA TYR A 699 11.10 -10.02 9.45
C TYR A 699 10.82 -8.85 10.42
N PHE A 700 9.56 -8.60 10.79
CA PHE A 700 9.20 -7.38 11.53
C PHE A 700 9.39 -7.41 13.05
N ASP A 701 9.39 -8.59 13.70
CA ASP A 701 9.41 -8.70 15.17
C ASP A 701 10.73 -8.18 15.80
N VAL A 702 11.87 -8.51 15.19
CA VAL A 702 13.20 -8.13 15.68
C VAL A 702 14.07 -7.54 14.58
N ASP A 703 14.02 -8.08 13.36
CA ASP A 703 15.16 -7.99 12.45
C ASP A 703 15.17 -6.67 11.67
N ALA A 704 14.02 -6.22 11.19
CA ALA A 704 13.84 -4.87 10.65
C ALA A 704 14.31 -3.77 11.64
N THR A 705 13.92 -3.91 12.92
CA THR A 705 14.28 -2.96 13.99
C THR A 705 15.77 -3.03 14.34
N MET A 706 16.36 -4.23 14.36
CA MET A 706 17.81 -4.40 14.56
C MET A 706 18.62 -3.80 13.40
N GLY A 707 18.13 -3.94 12.17
CA GLY A 707 18.73 -3.33 10.99
C GLY A 707 18.77 -1.81 11.10
N GLN A 708 17.65 -1.17 11.44
CA GLN A 708 17.56 0.28 11.69
C GLN A 708 18.58 0.74 12.73
N ARG A 709 18.61 0.07 13.90
CA ARG A 709 19.58 0.34 14.98
C ARG A 709 21.02 0.22 14.49
N ARG A 710 21.31 -0.80 13.66
CA ARG A 710 22.66 -1.00 13.13
C ARG A 710 23.06 0.10 12.15
N VAL A 711 22.18 0.50 11.24
CA VAL A 711 22.40 1.64 10.31
C VAL A 711 22.64 2.94 11.09
N GLN A 712 21.83 3.21 12.13
CA GLN A 712 21.99 4.38 12.99
C GLN A 712 23.34 4.40 13.72
N SER A 713 23.83 3.23 14.17
CA SER A 713 25.11 3.08 14.88
C SER A 713 26.38 3.27 14.03
N LEU A 714 26.26 3.49 12.71
CA LEU A 714 27.39 3.51 11.78
C LEU A 714 27.63 4.89 11.17
N SER A 715 28.91 5.20 10.96
CA SER A 715 29.38 6.36 10.21
C SER A 715 28.98 6.28 8.73
N ASP A 716 28.78 7.43 8.08
CA ASP A 716 28.22 7.56 6.73
C ASP A 716 28.78 6.58 5.68
N GLY A 717 30.10 6.41 5.60
CA GLY A 717 30.72 5.50 4.63
C GLY A 717 30.44 4.02 4.93
N GLN A 718 30.37 3.64 6.21
CA GLN A 718 30.01 2.29 6.63
C GLN A 718 28.50 2.04 6.48
N ARG A 719 27.70 3.06 6.80
CA ARG A 719 26.24 3.10 6.67
C ARG A 719 25.81 2.85 5.23
N SER A 720 26.44 3.53 4.27
CA SER A 720 26.16 3.41 2.83
C SER A 720 26.53 2.02 2.28
N ARG A 721 27.66 1.45 2.72
CA ARG A 721 28.02 0.07 2.36
C ARG A 721 27.06 -0.97 2.94
N LEU A 722 26.66 -0.82 4.21
CA LEU A 722 25.68 -1.72 4.83
C LEU A 722 24.30 -1.59 4.15
N ALA A 723 23.90 -0.38 3.77
CA ALA A 723 22.69 -0.13 3.00
C ALA A 723 22.69 -0.89 1.67
N LEU A 724 23.79 -0.86 0.90
CA LEU A 724 23.88 -1.63 -0.34
C LEU A 724 23.85 -3.16 -0.08
N GLU A 725 24.71 -3.66 0.80
CA GLU A 725 24.87 -5.11 1.00
C GLU A 725 23.68 -5.76 1.72
N ALA A 726 23.18 -5.15 2.79
CA ALA A 726 22.12 -5.72 3.63
C ALA A 726 20.72 -5.32 3.12
N TYR A 727 20.54 -4.07 2.69
CA TYR A 727 19.23 -3.63 2.20
C TYR A 727 19.08 -3.90 0.70
N THR A 728 19.88 -3.31 -0.18
CA THR A 728 19.71 -3.48 -1.64
C THR A 728 19.86 -4.94 -2.11
N TYR A 729 20.86 -5.71 -1.65
CA TYR A 729 21.04 -7.07 -2.17
C TYR A 729 20.28 -8.16 -1.39
N ALA A 730 20.31 -8.17 -0.06
CA ALA A 730 19.63 -9.23 0.69
C ALA A 730 18.10 -9.14 0.59
N HIS A 731 17.51 -7.94 0.41
CA HIS A 731 16.07 -7.81 0.22
C HIS A 731 15.59 -8.22 -1.18
N LEU A 732 16.44 -8.19 -2.22
CA LEU A 732 16.08 -8.81 -3.52
C LEU A 732 15.76 -10.29 -3.34
N VAL A 733 16.58 -10.99 -2.55
CA VAL A 733 16.39 -12.42 -2.26
C VAL A 733 15.07 -12.64 -1.50
N MET A 734 14.74 -11.77 -0.54
CA MET A 734 13.46 -11.81 0.17
C MET A 734 12.25 -11.53 -0.73
N ILE A 735 12.30 -10.47 -1.55
CA ILE A 735 11.24 -10.10 -2.49
C ILE A 735 11.02 -11.19 -3.54
N THR A 736 12.10 -11.79 -4.06
CA THR A 736 12.03 -12.96 -4.94
C THR A 736 11.31 -14.11 -4.22
N GLY A 737 11.68 -14.39 -2.97
CA GLY A 737 10.98 -15.38 -2.14
C GLY A 737 9.47 -15.12 -2.01
N ILE A 738 9.07 -13.87 -1.76
CA ILE A 738 7.66 -13.46 -1.65
C ILE A 738 6.92 -13.63 -2.99
N VAL A 739 7.53 -13.25 -4.11
CA VAL A 739 6.93 -13.43 -5.46
C VAL A 739 6.73 -14.91 -5.79
N LEU A 740 7.68 -15.78 -5.41
CA LEU A 740 7.51 -17.23 -5.59
C LEU A 740 6.46 -17.83 -4.65
N VAL A 741 6.32 -17.32 -3.42
CA VAL A 741 5.20 -17.66 -2.54
C VAL A 741 3.87 -17.20 -3.14
N ALA A 742 3.81 -16.00 -3.73
CA ALA A 742 2.60 -15.48 -4.38
C ALA A 742 2.17 -16.35 -5.56
N LEU A 743 3.10 -16.80 -6.40
CA LEU A 743 2.88 -17.76 -7.49
C LEU A 743 2.41 -19.13 -6.97
N GLY A 744 3.14 -19.66 -5.97
CA GLY A 744 2.87 -20.96 -5.37
C GLY A 744 1.50 -21.02 -4.70
N LEU A 745 1.14 -20.01 -3.90
CA LEU A 745 -0.18 -19.88 -3.28
C LEU A 745 -1.28 -19.78 -4.33
N ARG A 746 -1.09 -18.92 -5.35
CA ARG A 746 -2.06 -18.73 -6.43
C ARG A 746 -2.45 -20.04 -7.09
N LYS A 747 -1.47 -20.79 -7.60
CA LYS A 747 -1.72 -22.09 -8.25
C LYS A 747 -2.25 -23.13 -7.26
N THR A 748 -1.72 -23.17 -6.03
CA THR A 748 -2.14 -24.14 -5.00
C THR A 748 -3.61 -23.98 -4.62
N VAL A 749 -4.05 -22.75 -4.37
CA VAL A 749 -5.45 -22.42 -4.06
C VAL A 749 -6.33 -22.61 -5.30
N ALA A 750 -5.86 -22.22 -6.49
CA ALA A 750 -6.56 -22.45 -7.76
C ALA A 750 -6.72 -23.93 -8.17
N GLU A 751 -6.18 -24.90 -7.43
CA GLU A 751 -6.30 -26.32 -7.77
C GLU A 751 -6.75 -27.21 -6.60
N VAL A 752 -6.99 -26.62 -5.42
CA VAL A 752 -7.26 -27.36 -4.17
C VAL A 752 -8.49 -28.27 -4.25
N GLU A 753 -9.52 -27.88 -5.00
CA GLU A 753 -10.76 -28.65 -5.19
C GLU A 753 -10.69 -29.66 -6.33
N ARG A 754 -9.74 -29.51 -7.26
CA ARG A 754 -9.63 -30.37 -8.45
C ARG A 754 -8.76 -31.58 -8.18
N PHE A 755 -7.70 -31.43 -7.38
CA PHE A 755 -6.68 -32.45 -7.17
C PHE A 755 -6.51 -32.78 -5.68
N HIS A 756 -7.24 -33.82 -5.24
CA HIS A 756 -7.22 -34.34 -3.87
C HIS A 756 -6.09 -35.35 -3.62
N GLY A 757 -5.47 -35.89 -4.68
CA GLY A 757 -4.39 -36.88 -4.59
C GLY A 757 -3.00 -36.28 -4.32
N PRO A 758 -1.95 -37.13 -4.31
CA PRO A 758 -0.56 -36.69 -4.23
C PRO A 758 -0.20 -35.70 -5.35
N VAL A 759 0.46 -34.60 -4.99
CA VAL A 759 0.82 -33.53 -5.93
C VAL A 759 1.98 -33.90 -6.87
N GLY A 760 2.89 -34.78 -6.44
CA GLY A 760 4.13 -35.07 -7.15
C GLY A 760 5.12 -33.91 -7.10
N TRP A 761 6.06 -33.89 -8.05
CA TRP A 761 7.02 -32.79 -8.22
C TRP A 761 6.46 -31.77 -9.23
N ASP A 762 5.70 -30.80 -8.76
CA ASP A 762 5.12 -29.75 -9.59
C ASP A 762 5.67 -28.35 -9.28
N MET A 763 5.46 -27.40 -10.21
CA MET A 763 5.90 -26.02 -10.02
C MET A 763 5.21 -25.29 -8.86
N PRO A 764 3.90 -25.45 -8.61
CA PRO A 764 3.24 -24.89 -7.41
C PRO A 764 3.92 -25.28 -6.09
N LEU A 765 4.26 -26.56 -5.87
CA LEU A 765 4.97 -27.02 -4.68
C LEU A 765 6.38 -26.41 -4.60
N LEU A 766 7.13 -26.48 -5.72
CA LEU A 766 8.51 -25.99 -5.80
C LEU A 766 8.61 -24.47 -5.57
N THR A 767 7.70 -23.68 -6.15
CA THR A 767 7.68 -22.22 -5.99
C THR A 767 7.19 -21.81 -4.60
N LEU A 768 6.23 -22.52 -4.02
CA LEU A 768 5.75 -22.26 -2.67
C LEU A 768 6.82 -22.56 -1.60
N TYR A 769 7.40 -23.77 -1.61
CA TYR A 769 8.43 -24.15 -0.63
C TYR A 769 9.76 -23.43 -0.91
N GLY A 770 10.17 -23.37 -2.18
CA GLY A 770 11.36 -22.65 -2.63
C GLY A 770 11.29 -21.16 -2.32
N GLY A 771 10.11 -20.54 -2.46
CA GLY A 771 9.88 -19.14 -2.11
C GLY A 771 10.07 -18.85 -0.62
N VAL A 772 9.49 -19.69 0.26
CA VAL A 772 9.71 -19.57 1.73
C VAL A 772 11.18 -19.80 2.08
N ILE A 773 11.83 -20.81 1.50
CA ILE A 773 13.26 -21.09 1.71
C ILE A 773 14.11 -19.89 1.26
N LEU A 774 13.82 -19.32 0.09
CA LEU A 774 14.54 -18.17 -0.46
C LEU A 774 14.32 -16.91 0.38
N PHE A 775 13.10 -16.67 0.87
CA PHE A 775 12.82 -15.58 1.82
C PHE A 775 13.67 -15.72 3.09
N LEU A 776 13.65 -16.90 3.74
CA LEU A 776 14.44 -17.18 4.93
C LEU A 776 15.96 -17.11 4.68
N LEU A 777 16.43 -17.43 3.48
CA LEU A 777 17.82 -17.26 3.08
C LEU A 777 18.21 -15.78 2.91
N GLY A 778 17.37 -14.97 2.27
CA GLY A 778 17.58 -13.53 2.12
C GLY A 778 17.56 -12.79 3.46
N ASP A 779 16.61 -13.15 4.32
CA ASP A 779 16.49 -12.65 5.68
C ASP A 779 17.67 -13.10 6.58
N LYS A 780 18.13 -14.35 6.45
CA LYS A 780 19.38 -14.82 7.10
C LYS A 780 20.61 -14.08 6.59
N LEU A 781 20.69 -13.77 5.29
CA LEU A 781 21.77 -12.98 4.70
C LEU A 781 21.75 -11.54 5.27
N PHE A 782 20.57 -10.91 5.35
CA PHE A 782 20.37 -9.63 6.00
C PHE A 782 20.85 -9.65 7.46
N TRP A 783 20.36 -10.61 8.26
CA TRP A 783 20.74 -10.79 9.67
C TRP A 783 22.26 -10.99 9.84
N TRP A 784 22.88 -11.79 8.98
CA TRP A 784 24.32 -12.02 8.99
C TRP A 784 25.10 -10.74 8.61
N ARG A 785 24.68 -9.96 7.60
CA ARG A 785 25.35 -8.68 7.30
C ARG A 785 25.29 -7.71 8.49
N ILE A 786 24.14 -7.56 9.15
CA ILE A 786 23.98 -6.60 10.26
C ILE A 786 24.66 -7.04 11.58
N THR A 787 24.69 -8.35 11.89
CA THR A 787 25.20 -8.86 13.19
C THR A 787 26.47 -9.70 13.13
N GLN A 788 26.89 -10.17 11.95
CA GLN A 788 27.97 -11.15 11.75
C GLN A 788 27.78 -12.46 12.54
N ARG A 789 26.54 -12.81 12.89
CA ARG A 789 26.17 -14.05 13.62
C ARG A 789 25.06 -14.80 12.88
N LEU A 790 25.03 -16.13 13.02
CA LEU A 790 23.95 -16.98 12.51
C LEU A 790 22.99 -17.36 13.64
N ARG A 791 21.68 -17.32 13.38
CA ARG A 791 20.66 -17.90 14.28
C ARG A 791 20.47 -19.37 13.91
N PRO A 792 20.83 -20.35 14.77
CA PRO A 792 20.74 -21.77 14.40
C PRO A 792 19.30 -22.20 14.10
N LEU A 793 18.32 -21.65 14.82
CA LEU A 793 16.90 -21.97 14.63
C LEU A 793 16.40 -21.72 13.20
N ARG A 794 16.80 -20.62 12.56
CA ARG A 794 16.48 -20.35 11.15
C ARG A 794 17.21 -21.26 10.17
N VAL A 795 18.42 -21.72 10.52
CA VAL A 795 19.12 -22.73 9.70
C VAL A 795 18.41 -24.07 9.78
N VAL A 796 17.98 -24.48 10.97
CA VAL A 796 17.14 -25.66 11.16
C VAL A 796 15.83 -25.51 10.38
N ALA A 797 15.15 -24.36 10.45
CA ALA A 797 13.94 -24.11 9.67
C ALA A 797 14.14 -24.32 8.16
N ILE A 798 15.18 -23.74 7.57
CA ILE A 798 15.51 -23.92 6.15
C ILE A 798 15.77 -25.40 5.82
N LEU A 799 16.57 -26.10 6.64
CA LEU A 799 16.89 -27.51 6.42
C LEU A 799 15.66 -28.42 6.57
N THR A 800 14.80 -28.14 7.55
CA THR A 800 13.53 -28.84 7.76
C THR A 800 12.59 -28.63 6.56
N LEU A 801 12.47 -27.41 6.03
CA LEU A 801 11.66 -27.16 4.84
C LEU A 801 12.19 -27.88 3.60
N ILE A 802 13.51 -27.89 3.37
CA ILE A 802 14.14 -28.67 2.30
C ILE A 802 13.83 -30.17 2.44
N ALA A 803 13.93 -30.71 3.66
CA ALA A 803 13.63 -32.11 3.93
C ALA A 803 12.13 -32.46 3.82
N LEU A 804 11.24 -31.52 4.10
CA LEU A 804 9.78 -31.69 3.96
C LEU A 804 9.31 -31.61 2.51
N THR A 805 9.95 -30.83 1.64
CA THR A 805 9.57 -30.73 0.21
C THR A 805 9.33 -32.10 -0.47
N PRO A 806 10.27 -33.07 -0.46
CA PRO A 806 10.04 -34.39 -1.06
C PRO A 806 8.95 -35.21 -0.34
N VAL A 807 8.70 -34.98 0.95
CA VAL A 807 7.58 -35.63 1.67
C VAL A 807 6.24 -35.08 1.17
N CYS A 808 6.17 -33.76 0.96
CA CYS A 808 4.95 -33.08 0.54
C CYS A 808 4.53 -33.38 -0.91
N THR A 809 5.41 -33.94 -1.74
CA THR A 809 5.02 -34.54 -3.04
C THR A 809 4.01 -35.68 -2.90
N ARG A 810 3.94 -36.34 -1.73
CA ARG A 810 3.09 -37.52 -1.47
C ARG A 810 1.73 -37.20 -0.84
N VAL A 811 1.43 -35.93 -0.57
CA VAL A 811 0.17 -35.49 0.07
C VAL A 811 -0.59 -34.55 -0.85
N SER A 812 -1.83 -34.21 -0.49
CA SER A 812 -2.66 -33.26 -1.25
C SER A 812 -2.13 -31.81 -1.14
N ARG A 813 -2.53 -30.96 -2.09
CA ARG A 813 -2.20 -29.52 -2.12
C ARG A 813 -2.48 -28.83 -0.77
N LEU A 814 -3.65 -29.10 -0.20
CA LEU A 814 -4.08 -28.55 1.09
C LEU A 814 -3.23 -29.05 2.26
N ALA A 815 -2.88 -30.35 2.28
CA ALA A 815 -2.04 -30.93 3.31
C ALA A 815 -0.60 -30.40 3.25
N GLY A 816 -0.04 -30.22 2.04
CA GLY A 816 1.27 -29.57 1.85
C GLY A 816 1.27 -28.13 2.39
N LEU A 817 0.28 -27.32 1.98
CA LEU A 817 0.13 -25.95 2.48
C LEU A 817 -0.04 -25.91 4.02
N ALA A 818 -0.82 -26.83 4.60
CA ALA A 818 -0.97 -26.96 6.05
C ALA A 818 0.34 -27.31 6.76
N VAL A 819 1.11 -28.28 6.24
CA VAL A 819 2.43 -28.64 6.77
C VAL A 819 3.39 -27.45 6.72
N LEU A 820 3.43 -26.71 5.61
CA LEU A 820 4.28 -25.54 5.46
C LEU A 820 3.91 -24.42 6.45
N ALA A 821 2.61 -24.07 6.53
CA ALA A 821 2.10 -23.03 7.43
C ALA A 821 2.31 -23.40 8.90
N ALA A 822 2.03 -24.65 9.30
CA ALA A 822 2.26 -25.13 10.66
C ALA A 822 3.75 -25.14 11.02
N THR A 823 4.62 -25.60 10.11
CA THR A 823 6.07 -25.62 10.31
C THR A 823 6.62 -24.21 10.50
N LEU A 824 6.29 -23.27 9.62
CA LEU A 824 6.77 -21.89 9.73
C LEU A 824 6.22 -21.18 10.98
N THR A 825 4.95 -21.43 11.34
CA THR A 825 4.34 -20.91 12.57
C THR A 825 5.04 -21.44 13.82
N ALA A 826 5.37 -22.74 13.86
CA ALA A 826 6.11 -23.34 14.96
C ALA A 826 7.52 -22.72 15.11
N PHE A 827 8.23 -22.49 13.99
CA PHE A 827 9.51 -21.79 14.02
C PHE A 827 9.39 -20.32 14.45
N ALA A 828 8.37 -19.58 13.99
CA ALA A 828 8.11 -18.22 14.42
C ALA A 828 7.81 -18.13 15.93
N LEU A 829 7.03 -19.08 16.48
CA LEU A 829 6.79 -19.19 17.92
C LEU A 829 8.08 -19.51 18.70
N ALA A 830 8.86 -20.48 18.24
CA ALA A 830 10.14 -20.83 18.86
C ALA A 830 11.13 -19.65 18.82
N GLU A 831 11.17 -18.91 17.72
CA GLU A 831 12.01 -17.73 17.58
C GLU A 831 11.54 -16.61 18.52
N ALA A 832 10.23 -16.33 18.57
CA ALA A 832 9.63 -15.38 19.51
C ALA A 832 9.84 -15.73 20.99
N ILE A 833 10.07 -17.00 21.32
CA ILE A 833 10.48 -17.45 22.66
C ILE A 833 11.98 -17.20 22.85
N SER A 834 12.82 -17.58 21.89
CA SER A 834 14.28 -17.44 21.97
C SER A 834 14.74 -15.98 22.02
N THR A 835 14.07 -15.07 21.31
CA THR A 835 14.46 -13.66 21.21
C THR A 835 13.89 -12.79 22.34
N ARG A 836 13.19 -13.35 23.34
CA ARG A 836 12.56 -12.59 24.45
C ARG A 836 13.50 -11.59 25.15
N GLN A 837 14.76 -11.95 25.36
CA GLN A 837 15.77 -11.04 25.97
C GLN A 837 16.15 -9.91 25.00
N VAL A 838 16.42 -10.23 23.73
CA VAL A 838 16.72 -9.25 22.68
C VAL A 838 15.54 -8.29 22.48
N ARG A 839 14.30 -8.81 22.46
CA ARG A 839 13.08 -8.01 22.36
C ARG A 839 12.85 -7.09 23.57
N ARG A 840 13.44 -7.38 24.74
CA ARG A 840 13.46 -6.44 25.88
C ARG A 840 14.48 -5.32 25.66
N ALA A 841 15.72 -5.65 25.26
CA ALA A 841 16.74 -4.64 24.95
C ALA A 841 16.35 -3.71 23.76
N ILE A 842 15.56 -4.22 22.80
CA ILE A 842 15.05 -3.44 21.67
C ILE A 842 13.84 -2.55 22.03
N ARG A 843 13.30 -2.64 23.26
CA ARG A 843 12.19 -1.77 23.73
C ARG A 843 12.64 -0.47 24.39
N GLU A 844 13.91 -0.33 24.72
CA GLU A 844 14.45 0.96 25.18
C GLU A 844 14.41 1.98 24.02
N PRO A 845 13.92 3.21 24.23
CA PRO A 845 13.84 4.21 23.18
C PRO A 845 15.21 4.47 22.52
N LEU A 846 15.23 4.62 21.21
CA LEU A 846 16.42 5.11 20.53
C LEU A 846 16.60 6.59 20.86
N VAL A 847 17.84 6.99 21.18
CA VAL A 847 18.19 8.41 21.21
C VAL A 847 17.87 8.98 19.82
N PRO A 848 17.08 10.06 19.71
CA PRO A 848 16.73 10.64 18.41
C PRO A 848 17.99 10.99 17.62
N GLU A 849 17.98 10.73 16.31
CA GLU A 849 19.13 11.06 15.43
C GLU A 849 19.40 12.59 15.41
N SER A 850 18.42 13.41 15.77
CA SER A 850 18.51 14.86 16.01
C SER A 850 19.18 15.26 17.33
N ALA A 851 19.32 14.36 18.31
CA ALA A 851 20.01 14.61 19.58
C ALA A 851 21.50 14.23 19.54
N THR A 852 21.94 13.53 18.49
CA THR A 852 23.36 13.32 18.18
C THR A 852 23.98 14.66 17.75
N PRO A 853 25.09 15.12 18.36
CA PRO A 853 25.71 16.38 17.98
C PRO A 853 26.17 16.31 16.51
N PRO A 854 26.00 17.41 15.73
CA PRO A 854 26.36 17.40 14.31
C PRO A 854 27.85 17.07 14.18
N HIS A 855 28.17 16.04 13.41
CA HIS A 855 29.55 15.68 13.13
C HIS A 855 30.29 16.90 12.56
N PRO A 856 31.54 17.16 13.03
CA PRO A 856 32.29 18.33 12.57
C PRO A 856 32.45 18.25 11.05
N ARG A 857 31.90 19.25 10.36
CA ARG A 857 32.06 19.39 8.90
C ARG A 857 33.55 19.42 8.60
N ARG A 858 34.06 18.37 7.96
CA ARG A 858 35.37 18.45 7.32
C ARG A 858 35.20 19.36 6.11
N HIS A 859 35.85 20.52 6.17
CA HIS A 859 35.98 21.47 5.08
C HIS A 859 36.76 20.87 3.91
#